data_AF-A0AAV9AMB9-F1
#
_entry.id   AF-A0AAV9AMB9-F1
#
_cell.length_a   1.000
_cell.length_b   1.000
_cell.length_c   1.000
_cell.angle_alpha   90.00
_cell.angle_beta   90.00
_cell.angle_gamma   90.00
#
_symmetry.space_group_name_H-M   'P 1'
#
loop_
_entity.id
_entity.type
_entity.pdbx_description
1 polymer ?
#
loop_
_entity_poly.entity_id
_entity_poly.type
_entity_poly.pdbx_seq_one_letter_code
_entity_poly.pdbx_strand_id
1 'polypeptide(L)'
;MKHIFGVPSVPLNAQFNGSDCCTIKSDCLCCSFLGLLRKLILNTRRCQYLKLLNKHCSTSAVRQNNLHGSKSSPERMEYHYLVNVPTQRPMGLQNSLMKSFIEHRQKEILKKTSKFGQFELYEAYCSHKQLVSYVWAVCRSIVPVDFLGGTSNWRTFRKNISKFVRLRRFENFSLKQCTDGLKTSRFSFLSKISQCSCFCNHGAEDDFGDGASKKSAISDAIIILKDRLFLSWIHWFYSYLVVPLLGAHFYVTESEVGKQEISHYKKPLWRKVVNRAIVCLRKLNYQILDHTSVQSILNKRPFGFSKVRFLPKEKGVRPLANLKAQSRARFPVHSISLNACNGQTGKRAEKFCTLQYAYKKPRLVHFRSVNYALHDLYVILKKIMGEQPEKLGSSVFDYNDAYKLLHPFITSLRIGSMVMPKVYIVVCDVSKAFDTIDQDKLLRVMRDIMHDDNYLLKKYAKVFCSKKSIRILYDQVPLDQNSSTDMIKATSSLQFHAPNGVLIDQGTSKRIKGKVFDILLSEHVKQNVVQLGNDFYLQKVGIAQGSLISSFLCSFYYGHLERSIIFPFIEKTEEHVQFESYGVEGNQYVENPRNCADEQGGVILKKKEMVCSHGNQYKDNGSVMMSNDGFKNASLFSKYVLLRLIDDFLFISTSKKQATSFLARMRRGFREYNCYMNEGKFGMNFDMESQSGSLSNRVYISEDGKLFLSWSGLLINCCTMEIQADYTRYLGISISSTLTVPAQSKSCYHLKKKLCDYMRPKCHPIFYDSNINSPAVVRLNAYQSFLLCAMKFHCYFCAMPDTSGISSTQYYLEIIQRSFRYMYKLIKKRMYSMKVGSNIHPILRLKREEVEWLGLSAYIRVLRRKQSRHAKLLLLLRSKSETYGREIHDSSHTRYAIDDSHSSMFWKMKY
;
A
#
# COMPACT_ATOMS: atom_id res chain seq x y z
N MET A 1 21.86 18.71 33.05
CA MET A 1 23.22 18.70 32.46
C MET A 1 23.43 17.43 31.64
N LYS A 2 23.63 16.25 32.25
CA LYS A 2 23.87 14.95 31.56
C LYS A 2 22.92 14.64 30.41
N HIS A 3 21.62 14.81 30.61
CA HIS A 3 20.61 14.52 29.58
C HIS A 3 20.68 15.44 28.34
N ILE A 4 21.09 16.70 28.51
CA ILE A 4 21.06 17.71 27.42
C ILE A 4 22.43 17.83 26.76
N PHE A 5 23.49 17.82 27.57
CA PHE A 5 24.84 18.17 27.17
C PHE A 5 25.84 17.01 27.28
N GLY A 6 25.43 15.84 27.82
CA GLY A 6 26.33 14.71 28.05
C GLY A 6 27.34 14.90 29.18
N VAL A 7 27.31 16.04 29.88
CA VAL A 7 28.24 16.38 30.98
C VAL A 7 27.78 15.70 32.29
N PRO A 8 28.68 15.01 33.02
CA PRO A 8 28.35 14.44 34.34
C PRO A 8 27.72 15.50 35.24
N SER A 9 26.67 15.15 35.98
CA SER A 9 26.20 16.00 37.08
C SER A 9 27.27 15.94 38.17
N VAL A 10 27.94 17.07 38.44
CA VAL A 10 28.71 17.20 39.68
C VAL A 10 27.77 16.85 40.85
N PRO A 11 28.16 15.95 41.77
CA PRO A 11 27.29 15.57 42.89
C PRO A 11 26.98 16.81 43.72
N LEU A 12 25.70 17.16 43.85
CA LEU A 12 25.22 18.25 44.70
C LEU A 12 25.28 17.92 46.21
N ASN A 13 25.84 16.76 46.58
CA ASN A 13 25.86 16.23 47.95
C ASN A 13 27.28 15.93 48.49
N ALA A 14 28.35 16.44 47.88
CA ALA A 14 29.66 16.39 48.54
C ALA A 14 29.66 17.43 49.66
N GLN A 15 29.76 16.96 50.90
CA GLN A 15 29.87 17.76 52.11
C GLN A 15 30.94 18.84 51.92
N PHE A 16 30.57 20.06 52.30
CA PHE A 16 31.48 21.18 52.50
C PHE A 16 32.55 20.75 53.52
N ASN A 17 33.76 20.47 53.07
CA ASN A 17 34.97 20.52 53.88
C ASN A 17 36.16 20.88 52.99
N GLY A 18 36.65 22.10 53.20
CA GLY A 18 38.04 22.54 52.99
C GLY A 18 38.74 22.21 51.66
N SER A 19 38.56 23.07 50.66
CA SER A 19 39.60 23.64 49.77
C SER A 19 38.95 24.19 48.51
N ASP A 20 38.99 25.51 48.39
CA ASP A 20 38.13 26.31 47.53
C ASP A 20 38.51 26.25 46.04
N CYS A 21 37.52 25.92 45.20
CA CYS A 21 37.46 26.42 43.82
C CYS A 21 36.03 26.77 43.35
N CYS A 22 35.00 26.66 44.20
CA CYS A 22 33.60 26.92 43.79
C CYS A 22 32.73 27.57 44.87
N THR A 23 33.33 28.19 45.88
CA THR A 23 32.66 29.07 46.82
C THR A 23 32.83 30.51 46.30
N ILE A 24 31.72 31.18 46.01
CA ILE A 24 31.67 32.60 45.63
C ILE A 24 32.18 32.91 44.21
N LYS A 25 31.36 32.58 43.19
CA LYS A 25 31.13 33.46 42.02
C LYS A 25 29.91 32.97 41.24
N SER A 26 28.94 33.85 41.05
CA SER A 26 27.81 33.70 40.11
C SER A 26 28.23 33.42 38.66
N ASP A 27 29.54 33.44 38.38
CA ASP A 27 30.15 33.34 37.06
C ASP A 27 30.62 31.92 36.70
N CYS A 28 30.49 30.93 37.59
CA CYS A 28 30.80 29.54 37.24
C CYS A 28 29.81 28.99 36.17
N LEU A 29 30.35 28.45 35.07
CA LEU A 29 29.57 27.88 33.95
C LEU A 29 28.52 26.87 34.40
N CYS A 30 28.87 25.98 35.32
CA CYS A 30 27.95 24.97 35.83
C CYS A 30 26.78 25.62 36.57
N CYS A 31 27.03 26.62 37.41
CA CYS A 31 26.00 27.37 38.11
C CYS A 31 25.09 28.16 37.15
N SER A 32 25.68 28.84 36.15
CA SER A 32 24.94 29.55 35.10
C SER A 32 24.06 28.59 34.26
N PHE A 33 24.60 27.44 33.85
CA PHE A 33 23.82 26.42 33.12
C PHE A 33 22.70 25.86 33.99
N LEU A 34 22.95 25.56 35.27
CA LEU A 34 21.93 25.08 36.18
C LEU A 34 20.81 26.12 36.38
N GLY A 35 21.15 27.41 36.48
CA GLY A 35 20.18 28.50 36.52
C GLY A 35 19.28 28.54 35.28
N LEU A 36 19.87 28.46 34.09
CA LEU A 36 19.12 28.42 32.82
C LEU A 36 18.24 27.16 32.70
N LEU A 37 18.73 26.01 33.16
CA LEU A 37 17.97 24.76 33.16
C LEU A 37 16.82 24.78 34.17
N ARG A 38 17.01 25.35 35.36
CA ARG A 38 15.92 25.57 36.33
C ARG A 38 14.85 26.48 35.74
N LYS A 39 15.25 27.57 35.07
CA LYS A 39 14.32 28.47 34.36
C LYS A 39 13.56 27.76 33.25
N LEU A 40 14.24 26.94 32.44
CA LEU A 40 13.62 26.10 31.41
C LEU A 40 12.53 25.19 32.00
N ILE A 41 12.83 24.49 33.11
CA ILE A 41 11.87 23.58 33.80
C ILE A 41 10.71 24.36 34.43
N LEU A 42 10.98 25.52 35.03
CA LEU A 42 9.93 26.37 35.58
C LEU A 42 8.98 26.84 34.47
N ASN A 43 9.53 27.29 33.34
CA ASN A 43 8.76 27.76 32.20
C ASN A 43 7.95 26.64 31.54
N THR A 44 8.46 25.41 31.45
CA THR A 44 7.67 24.28 30.93
C THR A 44 6.43 24.01 31.78
N ARG A 45 6.51 24.17 33.11
CA ARG A 45 5.38 24.00 34.02
C ARG A 45 4.36 25.15 33.92
N ARG A 46 4.83 26.37 33.68
CA ARG A 46 3.97 27.58 33.58
C ARG A 46 3.39 27.81 32.18
N CYS A 47 3.92 27.16 31.14
CA CYS A 47 3.51 27.39 29.76
C CYS A 47 2.05 26.97 29.53
N GLN A 48 1.25 27.87 28.97
CA GLN A 48 -0.15 27.62 28.62
C GLN A 48 -0.28 26.97 27.23
N TYR A 49 0.20 25.72 27.10
CA TYR A 49 0.26 25.00 25.81
C TYR A 49 -1.07 25.00 25.05
N LEU A 50 -2.19 24.74 25.73
CA LEU A 50 -3.51 24.67 25.10
C LEU A 50 -4.01 26.05 24.62
N LYS A 51 -3.73 27.12 25.37
CA LYS A 51 -4.07 28.49 24.97
C LYS A 51 -3.29 28.90 23.72
N LEU A 52 -2.00 28.59 23.69
CA LEU A 52 -1.16 28.81 22.50
C LEU A 52 -1.62 27.95 21.32
N LEU A 53 -2.00 26.70 21.55
CA LEU A 53 -2.52 25.82 20.51
C LEU A 53 -3.78 26.39 19.88
N ASN A 54 -4.72 26.86 20.69
CA ASN A 54 -5.97 27.45 20.20
C ASN A 54 -5.73 28.78 19.47
N LYS A 55 -4.80 29.62 19.94
CA LYS A 55 -4.44 30.88 19.30
C LYS A 55 -3.75 30.70 17.94
N HIS A 56 -2.78 29.79 17.86
CA HIS A 56 -1.90 29.65 16.69
C HIS A 56 -2.39 28.62 15.68
N CYS A 57 -3.20 27.66 16.12
CA CYS A 57 -3.80 26.65 15.29
C CYS A 57 -5.32 26.72 15.40
N SER A 58 -5.94 27.90 15.32
CA SER A 58 -7.40 27.99 15.26
C SER A 58 -7.91 27.09 14.14
N THR A 59 -8.84 26.19 14.46
CA THR A 59 -9.60 25.50 13.42
C THR A 59 -10.31 26.61 12.67
N SER A 60 -10.09 26.74 11.36
CA SER A 60 -10.89 27.65 10.56
C SER A 60 -12.33 27.37 10.94
N ALA A 61 -13.02 28.37 11.50
CA ALA A 61 -14.47 28.35 11.46
C ALA A 61 -14.81 28.08 9.99
N VAL A 62 -15.71 27.13 9.80
CA VAL A 62 -16.57 26.96 8.63
C VAL A 62 -16.48 28.19 7.73
N ARG A 63 -16.17 28.01 6.43
CA ARG A 63 -16.38 29.05 5.42
C ARG A 63 -17.88 29.38 5.39
N GLN A 64 -18.36 30.16 6.34
CA GLN A 64 -19.64 30.84 6.29
C GLN A 64 -19.44 31.98 5.29
N ASN A 65 -19.69 31.69 4.02
CA ASN A 65 -20.13 32.71 3.10
C ASN A 65 -21.56 32.38 2.70
N ASN A 66 -22.41 33.39 2.94
CA ASN A 66 -23.79 33.57 2.50
C ASN A 66 -24.85 32.78 3.27
N LEU A 67 -25.27 33.37 4.39
CA LEU A 67 -26.69 33.63 4.68
C LEU A 67 -26.75 34.74 5.74
N HIS A 68 -26.86 35.98 5.26
CA HIS A 68 -27.46 37.06 6.05
C HIS A 68 -28.91 36.66 6.32
N GLY A 69 -29.31 36.62 7.59
CA GLY A 69 -30.72 36.45 7.94
C GLY A 69 -30.95 35.98 9.37
N SER A 70 -31.23 36.94 10.24
CA SER A 70 -31.89 36.83 11.55
C SER A 70 -31.12 36.23 12.74
N LYS A 71 -31.10 37.05 13.80
CA LYS A 71 -30.59 36.80 15.15
C LYS A 71 -31.41 35.71 15.84
N SER A 72 -30.75 34.73 16.46
CA SER A 72 -31.27 34.05 17.64
C SER A 72 -30.13 33.48 18.49
N SER A 73 -30.33 33.58 19.81
CA SER A 73 -29.45 33.23 20.92
C SER A 73 -29.11 31.74 21.01
N PRO A 74 -28.04 31.35 21.76
CA PRO A 74 -27.56 29.98 21.81
C PRO A 74 -28.38 29.15 22.79
N GLU A 75 -29.30 28.31 22.29
CA GLU A 75 -29.92 27.28 23.12
C GLU A 75 -29.00 26.07 23.30
N ARG A 76 -28.70 25.77 24.56
CA ARG A 76 -28.16 24.49 25.04
C ARG A 76 -29.16 23.39 24.71
N MET A 77 -28.82 22.48 23.80
CA MET A 77 -29.51 21.19 23.70
C MET A 77 -28.67 20.11 24.39
N GLU A 78 -29.10 19.77 25.61
CA GLU A 78 -28.75 18.54 26.33
C GLU A 78 -29.23 17.32 25.55
N TYR A 79 -28.34 16.34 25.35
CA TYR A 79 -28.69 15.02 24.85
C TYR A 79 -28.77 14.05 26.02
N HIS A 80 -29.92 14.02 26.69
CA HIS A 80 -30.40 12.91 27.49
C HIS A 80 -31.62 12.30 26.78
N TYR A 81 -31.79 10.98 26.90
CA TYR A 81 -32.82 10.12 26.27
C TYR A 81 -32.58 9.67 24.82
N LEU A 82 -31.99 8.47 24.68
CA LEU A 82 -32.66 7.28 24.14
C LEU A 82 -31.86 6.05 24.60
N VAL A 83 -32.15 5.61 25.82
CA VAL A 83 -31.81 4.30 26.39
C VAL A 83 -33.15 3.60 26.67
N ASN A 84 -33.16 2.27 26.48
CA ASN A 84 -34.25 1.31 26.75
C ASN A 84 -35.29 1.11 25.64
N VAL A 85 -35.07 0.06 24.83
CA VAL A 85 -36.17 -0.78 24.34
C VAL A 85 -36.02 -2.12 25.05
N PRO A 86 -37.00 -2.57 25.85
CA PRO A 86 -36.97 -3.90 26.45
C PRO A 86 -37.15 -4.95 25.35
N THR A 87 -36.28 -5.97 25.36
CA THR A 87 -36.42 -7.18 24.55
C THR A 87 -37.57 -8.03 25.10
N GLN A 88 -38.80 -7.77 24.65
CA GLN A 88 -39.85 -8.78 24.65
C GLN A 88 -39.89 -9.45 23.26
N ARG A 89 -39.81 -10.78 23.26
CA ARG A 89 -39.97 -11.63 22.08
C ARG A 89 -41.43 -11.57 21.61
N PRO A 90 -41.74 -11.22 20.36
CA PRO A 90 -43.01 -11.60 19.76
C PRO A 90 -42.87 -12.99 19.13
N MET A 91 -43.69 -13.92 19.60
CA MET A 91 -44.00 -15.13 18.85
C MET A 91 -44.83 -14.75 17.61
N GLY A 92 -44.56 -15.43 16.49
CA GLY A 92 -45.53 -15.61 15.41
C GLY A 92 -45.62 -14.52 14.34
N LEU A 93 -45.26 -14.94 13.12
CA LEU A 93 -45.80 -14.54 11.81
C LEU A 93 -45.40 -13.18 11.16
N GLN A 94 -44.94 -13.31 9.90
CA GLN A 94 -44.66 -12.31 8.84
C GLN A 94 -43.47 -11.32 9.02
N ASN A 95 -42.25 -11.87 8.90
CA ASN A 95 -40.96 -11.15 8.98
C ASN A 95 -40.41 -10.57 7.65
N SER A 96 -41.18 -10.57 6.55
CA SER A 96 -40.66 -10.17 5.22
C SER A 96 -40.84 -8.68 4.92
N LEU A 97 -42.02 -8.12 5.19
CA LEU A 97 -42.38 -6.74 4.83
C LEU A 97 -41.83 -5.68 5.79
N MET A 98 -41.69 -6.00 7.09
CA MET A 98 -41.11 -5.07 8.06
C MET A 98 -39.60 -4.87 7.84
N LYS A 99 -38.90 -5.90 7.34
CA LYS A 99 -37.46 -5.87 7.11
C LYS A 99 -37.10 -5.00 5.89
N SER A 100 -37.90 -5.07 4.82
CA SER A 100 -37.73 -4.21 3.64
C SER A 100 -38.08 -2.75 3.93
N PHE A 101 -39.10 -2.49 4.78
CA PHE A 101 -39.47 -1.13 5.19
C PHE A 101 -38.39 -0.47 6.07
N ILE A 102 -37.77 -1.23 6.98
CA ILE A 102 -36.67 -0.75 7.83
C ILE A 102 -35.39 -0.50 7.00
N GLU A 103 -35.08 -1.37 6.03
CA GLU A 103 -33.94 -1.17 5.11
C GLU A 103 -34.11 0.06 4.21
N HIS A 104 -35.33 0.33 3.74
CA HIS A 104 -35.64 1.50 2.91
C HIS A 104 -35.56 2.81 3.71
N ARG A 105 -36.12 2.85 4.93
CA ARG A 105 -36.00 4.02 5.84
C ARG A 105 -34.57 4.26 6.32
N GLN A 106 -33.76 3.20 6.53
CA GLN A 106 -32.35 3.34 6.90
C GLN A 106 -31.49 3.95 5.78
N LYS A 107 -31.77 3.64 4.51
CA LYS A 107 -31.11 4.28 3.36
C LYS A 107 -31.46 5.77 3.22
N GLU A 108 -32.71 6.15 3.50
CA GLU A 108 -33.18 7.55 3.54
C GLU A 108 -32.53 8.35 4.68
N ILE A 109 -32.46 7.78 5.89
CA ILE A 109 -31.87 8.45 7.07
C ILE A 109 -30.34 8.61 6.93
N LEU A 110 -29.64 7.63 6.32
CA LEU A 110 -28.19 7.71 6.05
C LEU A 110 -27.85 8.71 4.93
N LYS A 111 -28.76 8.90 3.96
CA LYS A 111 -28.62 9.94 2.92
C LYS A 111 -28.89 11.35 3.47
N LYS A 112 -29.83 11.52 4.40
CA LYS A 112 -30.15 12.82 5.01
C LYS A 112 -29.14 13.28 6.08
N THR A 113 -28.50 12.37 6.82
CA THR A 113 -27.51 12.72 7.87
C THR A 113 -26.06 12.92 7.36
N SER A 114 -25.77 12.66 6.07
CA SER A 114 -24.40 12.63 5.57
C SER A 114 -23.92 13.85 4.78
N LYS A 115 -24.82 14.69 4.25
CA LYS A 115 -24.41 15.70 3.27
C LYS A 115 -23.84 17.01 3.82
N PHE A 116 -24.14 17.43 5.06
CA PHE A 116 -23.81 18.80 5.53
C PHE A 116 -22.80 18.92 6.70
N GLY A 117 -22.05 17.87 7.03
CA GLY A 117 -20.98 18.00 8.05
C GLY A 117 -19.93 16.87 8.07
N GLN A 118 -19.92 16.00 7.05
CA GLN A 118 -18.97 14.89 6.97
C GLN A 118 -17.67 15.27 6.26
N PHE A 119 -17.73 16.04 5.17
CA PHE A 119 -16.54 16.43 4.39
C PHE A 119 -15.59 17.35 5.17
N GLU A 120 -16.13 18.28 5.96
CA GLU A 120 -15.33 19.32 6.62
C GLU A 120 -14.37 18.78 7.70
N LEU A 121 -14.67 17.64 8.33
CA LEU A 121 -13.85 17.11 9.42
C LEU A 121 -12.60 16.36 8.94
N TYR A 122 -12.66 15.75 7.75
CA TYR A 122 -11.54 14.98 7.20
C TYR A 122 -10.47 15.89 6.58
N GLU A 123 -10.82 17.12 6.21
CA GLU A 123 -9.89 18.13 5.68
C GLU A 123 -9.39 19.13 6.74
N ALA A 124 -9.90 19.05 7.97
CA ALA A 124 -9.58 19.97 9.08
C ALA A 124 -8.20 19.71 9.75
N TYR A 125 -7.16 19.43 8.97
CA TYR A 125 -5.78 19.39 9.48
C TYR A 125 -5.17 20.80 9.54
N CYS A 126 -4.20 20.99 10.43
CA CYS A 126 -3.52 22.27 10.57
C CYS A 126 -2.59 22.54 9.38
N SER A 127 -2.60 23.77 8.89
CA SER A 127 -1.63 24.21 7.88
C SER A 127 -0.21 24.24 8.45
N HIS A 128 0.79 24.04 7.60
CA HIS A 128 2.20 24.11 7.99
C HIS A 128 2.55 25.44 8.69
N LYS A 129 1.97 26.57 8.25
CA LYS A 129 2.21 27.89 8.85
C LYS A 129 1.70 27.95 10.30
N GLN A 130 0.51 27.42 10.56
CA GLN A 130 -0.06 27.34 11.92
C GLN A 130 0.80 26.48 12.84
N LEU A 131 1.28 25.32 12.36
CA LEU A 131 2.16 24.44 13.12
C LEU A 131 3.47 25.11 13.51
N VAL A 132 4.15 25.76 12.55
CA VAL A 132 5.40 26.49 12.82
C VAL A 132 5.16 27.62 13.81
N SER A 133 4.06 28.36 13.65
CA SER A 133 3.67 29.45 14.55
C SER A 133 3.45 28.94 15.98
N TYR A 134 2.72 27.84 16.14
CA TYR A 134 2.46 27.20 17.43
C TYR A 134 3.74 26.68 18.10
N VAL A 135 4.50 25.83 17.39
CA VAL A 135 5.75 25.25 17.91
C VAL A 135 6.69 26.36 18.36
N TRP A 136 6.85 27.38 17.53
CA TRP A 136 7.73 28.50 17.86
C TRP A 136 7.24 29.34 19.05
N ALA A 137 5.93 29.60 19.16
CA ALA A 137 5.36 30.33 20.30
C ALA A 137 5.59 29.58 21.62
N VAL A 138 5.43 28.26 21.61
CA VAL A 138 5.73 27.39 22.77
C VAL A 138 7.23 27.41 23.08
N CYS A 139 8.10 27.24 22.08
CA CYS A 139 9.55 27.29 22.29
C CYS A 139 9.99 28.64 22.89
N ARG A 140 9.45 29.77 22.44
CA ARG A 140 9.74 31.09 23.00
C ARG A 140 9.23 31.30 24.43
N SER A 141 8.15 30.60 24.80
CA SER A 141 7.59 30.68 26.16
C SER A 141 8.38 29.83 27.14
N ILE A 142 9.04 28.77 26.65
CA ILE A 142 9.73 27.77 27.48
C ILE A 142 11.23 28.04 27.56
N VAL A 143 11.88 28.21 26.41
CA VAL A 143 13.34 28.22 26.30
C VAL A 143 13.88 29.60 26.69
N PRO A 144 14.81 29.69 27.65
CA PRO A 144 15.51 30.94 27.97
C PRO A 144 16.17 31.56 26.73
N VAL A 145 16.21 32.89 26.65
CA VAL A 145 16.77 33.63 25.50
C VAL A 145 18.22 33.24 25.22
N ASP A 146 19.01 32.98 26.27
CA ASP A 146 20.40 32.53 26.15
C ASP A 146 20.55 31.27 25.30
N PHE A 147 19.62 30.32 25.44
CA PHE A 147 19.60 29.06 24.69
C PHE A 147 18.96 29.18 23.30
N LEU A 148 18.24 30.26 22.99
CA LEU A 148 17.71 30.54 21.65
C LEU A 148 18.65 31.41 20.81
N GLY A 149 19.59 32.09 21.47
CA GLY A 149 20.49 33.05 20.87
C GLY A 149 19.80 34.34 20.40
N GLY A 150 20.49 35.13 19.58
CA GLY A 150 19.97 36.40 19.05
C GLY A 150 18.82 36.26 18.02
N THR A 151 18.21 37.39 17.67
CA THR A 151 17.05 37.47 16.76
C THR A 151 17.29 36.88 15.36
N SER A 152 18.53 36.90 14.86
CA SER A 152 18.92 36.23 13.61
C SER A 152 18.76 34.70 13.72
N ASN A 153 19.21 34.10 14.83
CA ASN A 153 19.06 32.66 15.07
C ASN A 153 17.58 32.29 15.24
N TRP A 154 16.75 33.17 15.79
CA TRP A 154 15.31 32.92 15.89
C TRP A 154 14.63 32.75 14.53
N ARG A 155 14.98 33.60 13.56
CA ARG A 155 14.50 33.47 12.18
C ARG A 155 14.97 32.15 11.57
N THR A 156 16.21 31.77 11.80
CA THR A 156 16.76 30.48 11.35
C THR A 156 16.07 29.29 12.02
N PHE A 157 15.82 29.31 13.33
CA PHE A 157 15.08 28.25 14.03
C PHE A 157 13.68 28.08 13.44
N ARG A 158 12.92 29.18 13.23
CA ARG A 158 11.62 29.10 12.55
C ARG A 158 11.73 28.49 11.15
N LYS A 159 12.75 28.88 10.37
CA LYS A 159 13.00 28.32 9.04
C LYS A 159 13.28 26.81 9.12
N ASN A 160 14.12 26.37 10.05
CA ASN A 160 14.50 24.97 10.21
C ASN A 160 13.31 24.13 10.76
N ILE A 161 12.53 24.66 11.69
CA ILE A 161 11.26 24.06 12.13
C ILE A 161 10.28 23.95 10.96
N SER A 162 10.19 24.99 10.11
CA SER A 162 9.34 24.95 8.91
C SER A 162 9.80 23.90 7.90
N LYS A 163 11.11 23.66 7.75
CA LYS A 163 11.62 22.55 6.94
C LYS A 163 11.23 21.21 7.58
N PHE A 164 11.41 21.08 8.89
CA PHE A 164 11.10 19.86 9.64
C PHE A 164 9.62 19.43 9.54
N VAL A 165 8.67 20.33 9.77
CA VAL A 165 7.24 19.99 9.74
C VAL A 165 6.70 19.69 8.32
N ARG A 166 7.46 20.03 7.27
CA ARG A 166 7.12 19.78 5.86
C ARG A 166 7.72 18.48 5.33
N LEU A 167 8.46 17.74 6.17
CA LEU A 167 9.03 16.46 5.76
C LEU A 167 7.92 15.48 5.38
N ARG A 168 8.19 14.74 4.30
CA ARG A 168 7.32 13.67 3.84
C ARG A 168 7.59 12.41 4.66
N ARG A 169 6.67 11.45 4.57
CA ARG A 169 6.84 10.14 5.20
C ARG A 169 8.15 9.49 4.73
N PHE A 170 8.85 8.87 5.68
CA PHE A 170 10.15 8.20 5.51
C PHE A 170 11.33 9.14 5.20
N GLU A 171 11.14 10.45 5.24
CA GLU A 171 12.25 11.40 5.24
C GLU A 171 12.82 11.58 6.65
N ASN A 172 14.12 11.85 6.70
CA ASN A 172 14.83 12.11 7.94
C ASN A 172 15.31 13.56 7.95
N PHE A 173 15.44 14.15 9.15
CA PHE A 173 16.03 15.46 9.34
C PHE A 173 17.37 15.30 10.05
N SER A 174 18.45 15.56 9.34
CA SER A 174 19.80 15.41 9.90
C SER A 174 20.15 16.55 10.85
N LEU A 175 21.04 16.30 11.81
CA LEU A 175 21.52 17.35 12.72
C LEU A 175 22.14 18.54 11.97
N LYS A 176 22.83 18.29 10.85
CA LYS A 176 23.35 19.32 9.94
C LYS A 176 22.24 20.26 9.42
N GLN A 177 21.05 19.73 9.13
CA GLN A 177 19.91 20.54 8.70
C GLN A 177 19.27 21.30 9.87
N CYS A 178 19.33 20.76 11.09
CA CYS A 178 18.88 21.49 12.28
C CYS A 178 19.76 22.71 12.55
N THR A 179 21.07 22.61 12.31
CA THR A 179 22.07 23.66 12.56
C THR A 179 22.28 24.61 11.38
N ASP A 180 21.75 24.29 10.20
CA ASP A 180 21.89 25.07 8.97
C ASP A 180 21.50 26.55 9.18
N GLY A 181 22.46 27.45 8.95
CA GLY A 181 22.32 28.90 9.10
C GLY A 181 22.30 29.43 10.54
N LEU A 182 22.53 28.60 11.57
CA LEU A 182 22.66 29.06 12.96
C LEU A 182 24.07 29.57 13.23
N LYS A 183 24.19 30.74 13.84
CA LYS A 183 25.49 31.31 14.23
C LYS A 183 25.78 30.96 15.69
N THR A 184 26.82 30.16 15.94
CA THR A 184 27.26 29.75 17.29
C THR A 184 27.64 30.94 18.16
N SER A 185 28.27 31.97 17.58
CA SER A 185 28.62 33.23 18.24
C SER A 185 27.43 34.02 18.80
N ARG A 186 26.20 33.72 18.36
CA ARG A 186 24.99 34.41 18.80
C ARG A 186 24.28 33.71 19.97
N PHE A 187 24.87 32.67 20.54
CA PHE A 187 24.39 32.03 21.78
C PHE A 187 25.24 32.50 22.97
N SER A 188 24.66 33.33 23.83
CA SER A 188 25.35 33.91 25.00
C SER A 188 25.89 32.85 25.97
N PHE A 189 25.23 31.70 26.08
CA PHE A 189 25.70 30.62 26.95
C PHE A 189 27.00 29.97 26.44
N LEU A 190 27.30 30.05 25.14
CA LEU A 190 28.53 29.52 24.55
C LEU A 190 29.70 30.50 24.69
N SER A 191 29.45 31.82 24.69
CA SER A 191 30.52 32.81 24.90
C SER A 191 31.10 32.74 26.31
N LYS A 192 30.26 32.44 27.31
CA LYS A 192 30.67 32.21 28.70
C LYS A 192 31.63 31.03 28.87
N ILE A 193 31.68 30.10 27.91
CA ILE A 193 32.57 28.93 27.97
C ILE A 193 34.03 29.34 27.81
N SER A 194 34.31 30.36 27.01
CA SER A 194 35.66 30.92 26.87
C SER A 194 36.17 31.64 28.12
N GLN A 195 35.32 31.84 29.12
CA GLN A 195 35.59 32.70 30.29
C GLN A 195 35.70 31.90 31.61
N CYS A 196 35.55 30.57 31.61
CA CYS A 196 35.61 29.74 32.82
C CYS A 196 36.91 28.93 32.88
N SER A 197 37.61 28.98 34.00
CA SER A 197 38.76 28.11 34.36
C SER A 197 38.34 26.66 34.71
N CYS A 198 37.03 26.43 34.82
CA CYS A 198 36.39 25.30 35.48
C CYS A 198 36.49 23.96 34.71
N PHE A 199 36.85 24.00 33.43
CA PHE A 199 37.00 22.83 32.56
C PHE A 199 38.46 22.59 32.13
N CYS A 200 39.40 23.42 32.60
CA CYS A 200 40.78 23.47 32.12
C CYS A 200 41.77 22.63 32.96
N ASN A 201 41.35 22.06 34.11
CA ASN A 201 42.27 21.52 35.11
C ASN A 201 42.26 19.99 35.27
N HIS A 202 42.19 19.23 34.17
CA HIS A 202 42.48 17.79 34.23
C HIS A 202 43.44 17.37 33.12
N GLY A 203 44.74 17.50 33.41
CA GLY A 203 45.81 16.91 32.61
C GLY A 203 46.98 17.87 32.38
N ALA A 204 47.73 18.21 33.43
CA ALA A 204 49.09 18.73 33.31
C ALA A 204 49.76 18.67 34.70
N GLU A 205 50.29 17.49 35.05
CA GLU A 205 51.51 17.47 35.85
C GLU A 205 52.66 17.45 34.85
N ASP A 206 53.51 18.47 35.00
CA ASP A 206 54.88 18.70 34.52
C ASP A 206 55.41 17.85 33.36
N ASP A 207 55.68 18.52 32.23
CA ASP A 207 57.06 18.60 31.75
C ASP A 207 57.28 19.68 30.66
N PHE A 208 58.52 20.13 30.59
CA PHE A 208 59.05 21.26 29.81
C PHE A 208 58.70 21.19 28.32
N GLY A 209 58.05 22.24 27.79
CA GLY A 209 57.73 22.36 26.37
C GLY A 209 56.95 23.62 25.99
N ASP A 210 57.43 24.28 24.95
CA ASP A 210 57.10 25.58 24.36
C ASP A 210 55.65 26.13 24.54
N GLY A 211 55.54 27.34 25.11
CA GLY A 211 54.30 27.96 25.57
C GLY A 211 53.32 28.41 24.48
N ALA A 212 53.75 28.47 23.22
CA ALA A 212 52.89 28.81 22.08
C ALA A 212 52.01 27.62 21.63
N SER A 213 52.57 26.40 21.66
CA SER A 213 51.88 25.15 21.29
C SER A 213 50.75 24.80 22.26
N LYS A 214 50.98 24.95 23.58
CA LYS A 214 49.98 24.70 24.62
C LYS A 214 48.76 25.65 24.54
N LYS A 215 48.96 26.93 24.21
CA LYS A 215 47.86 27.90 24.04
C LYS A 215 46.96 27.58 22.84
N SER A 216 47.56 27.12 21.74
CA SER A 216 46.84 26.64 20.55
C SER A 216 45.94 25.43 20.87
N ALA A 217 46.51 24.42 21.53
CA ALA A 217 45.80 23.19 21.90
C ALA A 217 44.61 23.44 22.86
N ILE A 218 44.75 24.37 23.82
CA ILE A 218 43.65 24.75 24.73
C ILE A 218 42.53 25.49 23.97
N SER A 219 42.90 26.37 23.03
CA SER A 219 41.92 27.05 22.17
C SER A 219 41.13 26.05 21.32
N ASP A 220 41.81 25.07 20.73
CA ASP A 220 41.18 24.01 19.94
C ASP A 220 40.24 23.13 20.80
N ALA A 221 40.66 22.77 22.01
CA ALA A 221 39.82 22.01 22.94
C ALA A 221 38.54 22.78 23.34
N ILE A 222 38.63 24.09 23.57
CA ILE A 222 37.47 24.96 23.85
C ILE A 222 36.53 25.03 22.64
N ILE A 223 37.07 25.14 21.43
CA ILE A 223 36.27 25.14 20.19
C ILE A 223 35.52 23.81 20.04
N ILE A 224 36.22 22.68 20.19
CA ILE A 224 35.62 21.34 20.11
C ILE A 224 34.51 21.19 21.18
N LEU A 225 34.76 21.63 22.42
CA LEU A 225 33.77 21.58 23.49
C LEU A 225 32.53 22.43 23.18
N LYS A 226 32.71 23.66 22.70
CA LYS A 226 31.61 24.54 22.28
C LYS A 226 30.76 23.91 21.19
N ASP A 227 31.40 23.32 20.18
CA ASP A 227 30.70 22.64 19.10
C ASP A 227 29.93 21.42 19.60
N ARG A 228 30.53 20.59 20.48
CA ARG A 228 29.84 19.44 21.08
C ARG A 228 28.63 19.87 21.90
N LEU A 229 28.75 20.92 22.71
CA LEU A 229 27.64 21.42 23.54
C LEU A 229 26.54 22.04 22.68
N PHE A 230 26.90 22.80 21.65
CA PHE A 230 25.96 23.35 20.68
C PHE A 230 25.19 22.25 19.95
N LEU A 231 25.89 21.25 19.39
CA LEU A 231 25.27 20.12 18.70
C LEU A 231 24.36 19.32 19.63
N SER A 232 24.79 19.09 20.87
CA SER A 232 23.98 18.40 21.88
C SER A 232 22.72 19.18 22.24
N TRP A 233 22.82 20.50 22.39
CA TRP A 233 21.69 21.39 22.61
C TRP A 233 20.68 21.35 21.45
N ILE A 234 21.15 21.48 20.21
CA ILE A 234 20.27 21.48 19.03
C ILE A 234 19.62 20.11 18.84
N HIS A 235 20.38 19.03 19.04
CA HIS A 235 19.81 17.68 19.06
C HIS A 235 18.72 17.56 20.12
N TRP A 236 18.98 18.04 21.35
CA TRP A 236 18.00 18.00 22.43
C TRP A 236 16.74 18.82 22.09
N PHE A 237 16.91 20.04 21.56
CA PHE A 237 15.81 20.93 21.16
C PHE A 237 14.84 20.25 20.17
N TYR A 238 15.36 19.55 19.15
CA TYR A 238 14.48 18.85 18.21
C TYR A 238 13.92 17.54 18.80
N SER A 239 14.77 16.68 19.36
CA SER A 239 14.40 15.32 19.78
C SER A 239 13.53 15.29 21.03
N TYR A 240 13.70 16.25 21.96
CA TYR A 240 13.05 16.23 23.27
C TYR A 240 12.11 17.42 23.53
N LEU A 241 12.09 18.43 22.65
CA LEU A 241 11.11 19.52 22.73
C LEU A 241 10.18 19.54 21.51
N VAL A 242 10.71 19.76 20.29
CA VAL A 242 9.87 19.92 19.08
C VAL A 242 9.08 18.65 18.75
N VAL A 243 9.74 17.48 18.69
CA VAL A 243 9.09 16.20 18.35
C VAL A 243 8.05 15.80 19.40
N PRO A 244 8.35 15.79 20.72
CA PRO A 244 7.35 15.51 21.74
C PRO A 244 6.20 16.52 21.75
N LEU A 245 6.46 17.80 21.49
CA LEU A 245 5.40 18.82 21.43
C LEU A 245 4.39 18.52 20.31
N LEU A 246 4.88 18.21 19.11
CA LEU A 246 4.00 17.82 18.00
C LEU A 246 3.24 16.54 18.33
N GLY A 247 3.94 15.52 18.85
CA GLY A 247 3.35 14.24 19.23
C GLY A 247 2.37 14.32 20.40
N ALA A 248 2.48 15.32 21.28
CA ALA A 248 1.58 15.52 22.41
C ALA A 248 0.21 16.05 21.98
N HIS A 249 0.17 17.00 21.04
CA HIS A 249 -1.06 17.73 20.67
C HIS A 249 -1.67 17.32 19.32
N PHE A 250 -0.87 16.75 18.42
CA PHE A 250 -1.32 16.37 17.08
C PHE A 250 -1.28 14.86 16.87
N TYR A 251 -2.22 14.36 16.07
CA TYR A 251 -2.14 13.09 15.39
C TYR A 251 -1.52 13.32 14.01
N VAL A 252 -0.38 12.69 13.77
CA VAL A 252 0.46 12.91 12.58
C VAL A 252 0.28 11.72 11.66
N THR A 253 -0.29 11.95 10.48
CA THR A 253 -0.62 10.88 9.53
C THR A 253 -0.57 11.38 8.09
N GLU A 254 -0.17 10.51 7.18
CA GLU A 254 -0.46 10.68 5.76
C GLU A 254 -1.96 10.50 5.46
N SER A 255 -2.38 10.88 4.25
CA SER A 255 -3.70 10.57 3.69
C SER A 255 -3.56 9.81 2.37
N GLU A 256 -4.62 9.11 1.95
CA GLU A 256 -4.59 8.35 0.69
C GLU A 256 -4.40 9.23 -0.55
N VAL A 257 -4.93 10.46 -0.49
CA VAL A 257 -4.80 11.49 -1.54
C VAL A 257 -3.43 12.16 -1.47
N GLY A 258 -3.00 12.58 -0.29
CA GLY A 258 -1.72 13.29 -0.07
C GLY A 258 -0.47 12.41 -0.22
N LYS A 259 -0.63 11.09 -0.42
CA LYS A 259 0.45 10.12 -0.64
C LYS A 259 1.47 10.13 0.51
N GLN A 260 2.65 10.72 0.32
CA GLN A 260 3.70 10.80 1.34
C GLN A 260 3.67 12.13 2.13
N GLU A 261 2.80 13.07 1.79
CA GLU A 261 2.60 14.30 2.58
C GLU A 261 1.98 13.99 3.94
N ILE A 262 2.40 14.74 4.95
CA ILE A 262 2.01 14.54 6.34
C ILE A 262 1.01 15.60 6.78
N SER A 263 -0.18 15.15 7.18
CA SER A 263 -1.21 15.98 7.76
C SER A 263 -1.17 15.90 9.30
N HIS A 264 -1.39 17.04 9.96
CA HIS A 264 -1.37 17.15 11.42
C HIS A 264 -2.76 17.52 11.93
N TYR A 265 -3.46 16.56 12.52
CA TYR A 265 -4.79 16.76 13.09
C TYR A 265 -4.67 17.04 14.57
N LYS A 266 -5.40 18.01 15.12
CA LYS A 266 -5.48 18.15 16.58
C LYS A 266 -6.04 16.85 17.19
N LYS A 267 -5.43 16.34 18.26
CA LYS A 267 -5.87 15.06 18.88
C LYS A 267 -7.35 15.02 19.28
N PRO A 268 -7.96 16.07 19.86
CA PRO A 268 -9.39 16.07 20.16
C PRO A 268 -10.27 15.91 18.92
N LEU A 269 -9.89 16.58 17.82
CA LEU A 269 -10.58 16.47 16.53
C LEU A 269 -10.42 15.06 15.95
N TRP A 270 -9.18 14.55 15.92
CA TRP A 270 -8.91 13.19 15.42
C TRP A 270 -9.67 12.12 16.21
N ARG A 271 -9.81 12.28 17.53
CA ARG A 271 -10.62 11.39 18.37
C ARG A 271 -12.08 11.39 17.94
N LYS A 272 -12.67 12.56 17.62
CA LYS A 272 -14.04 12.64 17.08
C LYS A 272 -14.17 11.88 15.76
N VAL A 273 -13.20 12.04 14.86
CA VAL A 273 -13.14 11.33 13.57
C VAL A 273 -13.08 9.81 13.77
N VAL A 274 -12.17 9.34 14.63
CA VAL A 274 -12.00 7.92 14.95
C VAL A 274 -13.24 7.35 15.63
N ASN A 275 -13.83 8.03 16.61
CA ASN A 275 -15.02 7.56 17.31
C ASN A 275 -16.20 7.37 16.35
N ARG A 276 -16.41 8.31 15.41
CA ARG A 276 -17.42 8.16 14.34
C ARG A 276 -17.14 6.92 13.48
N ALA A 277 -15.88 6.71 13.09
CA ALA A 277 -15.49 5.53 12.32
C ALA A 277 -15.74 4.23 13.09
N ILE A 278 -15.41 4.18 14.39
CA ILE A 278 -15.67 3.02 15.26
C ILE A 278 -17.17 2.74 15.35
N VAL A 279 -18.01 3.76 15.50
CA VAL A 279 -19.48 3.58 15.50
C VAL A 279 -19.97 2.96 14.19
N CYS A 280 -19.45 3.41 13.03
CA CYS A 280 -19.78 2.80 11.75
C CYS A 280 -19.29 1.35 11.65
N LEU A 281 -18.06 1.06 12.08
CA LEU A 281 -17.50 -0.30 12.10
C LEU A 281 -18.32 -1.24 12.98
N ARG A 282 -18.81 -0.75 14.13
CA ARG A 282 -19.67 -1.51 15.04
C ARG A 282 -21.00 -1.90 14.43
N LYS A 283 -21.61 -0.99 13.67
CA LYS A 283 -22.91 -1.25 13.02
C LYS A 283 -22.80 -2.27 11.88
N LEU A 284 -21.64 -2.37 11.23
CA LEU A 284 -21.48 -3.13 10.00
C LEU A 284 -20.73 -4.46 10.18
N ASN A 285 -19.59 -4.43 10.87
CA ASN A 285 -18.57 -5.48 10.74
C ASN A 285 -18.01 -6.00 12.07
N TYR A 286 -18.10 -5.22 13.15
CA TYR A 286 -17.37 -5.48 14.38
C TYR A 286 -18.27 -5.50 15.62
N GLN A 287 -18.01 -6.43 16.51
CA GLN A 287 -18.66 -6.50 17.82
C GLN A 287 -17.64 -6.17 18.91
N ILE A 288 -18.02 -5.35 19.90
CA ILE A 288 -17.17 -5.08 21.07
C ILE A 288 -17.05 -6.35 21.93
N LEU A 289 -15.86 -6.59 22.47
CA LEU A 289 -15.60 -7.69 23.39
C LEU A 289 -15.27 -7.16 24.79
N ASP A 290 -15.73 -7.90 25.81
CA ASP A 290 -15.28 -7.73 27.19
C ASP A 290 -13.93 -8.43 27.43
N HIS A 291 -13.31 -8.16 28.58
CA HIS A 291 -11.99 -8.70 28.90
C HIS A 291 -11.96 -10.23 29.02
N THR A 292 -13.03 -10.84 29.53
CA THR A 292 -13.18 -12.29 29.69
C THR A 292 -13.27 -13.00 28.33
N SER A 293 -14.06 -12.48 27.39
CA SER A 293 -14.15 -13.04 26.02
C SER A 293 -12.83 -12.92 25.28
N VAL A 294 -12.14 -11.77 25.40
CA VAL A 294 -10.81 -11.58 24.79
C VAL A 294 -9.82 -12.60 25.35
N GLN A 295 -9.78 -12.80 26.67
CA GLN A 295 -8.90 -13.77 27.29
C GLN A 295 -9.22 -15.21 26.86
N SER A 296 -10.50 -15.58 26.81
CA SER A 296 -10.96 -16.90 26.36
C SER A 296 -10.51 -17.21 24.92
N ILE A 297 -10.68 -16.25 23.99
CA ILE A 297 -10.24 -16.40 22.60
C ILE A 297 -8.72 -16.51 22.52
N LEU A 298 -8.00 -15.62 23.20
CA LEU A 298 -6.54 -15.53 23.07
C LEU A 298 -5.80 -16.70 23.72
N ASN A 299 -6.39 -17.36 24.72
CA ASN A 299 -5.80 -18.55 25.36
C ASN A 299 -5.86 -19.82 24.50
N LYS A 300 -6.74 -19.88 23.49
CA LYS A 300 -6.98 -21.09 22.68
C LYS A 300 -6.07 -21.23 21.46
N ARG A 301 -5.20 -20.24 21.19
CA ARG A 301 -4.52 -20.12 19.90
C ARG A 301 -3.10 -19.56 19.99
N PRO A 302 -2.26 -19.74 18.94
CA PRO A 302 -0.84 -19.37 19.00
C PRO A 302 -0.54 -17.90 18.68
N PHE A 303 -1.54 -17.08 18.36
CA PHE A 303 -1.38 -15.67 18.00
C PHE A 303 -2.37 -14.75 18.71
N GLY A 304 -1.98 -13.48 18.84
CA GLY A 304 -2.70 -12.52 19.65
C GLY A 304 -3.80 -11.79 18.89
N PHE A 305 -3.91 -10.49 19.16
CA PHE A 305 -4.76 -9.55 18.44
C PHE A 305 -3.92 -8.61 17.56
N SER A 306 -4.55 -7.88 16.66
CA SER A 306 -3.91 -6.85 15.84
C SER A 306 -4.31 -5.44 16.28
N LYS A 307 -3.37 -4.49 16.24
CA LYS A 307 -3.68 -3.08 16.52
C LYS A 307 -4.04 -2.36 15.23
N VAL A 308 -5.09 -1.56 15.27
CA VAL A 308 -5.57 -0.83 14.09
C VAL A 308 -5.14 0.63 14.13
N ARG A 309 -4.65 1.12 13.00
CA ARG A 309 -4.42 2.53 12.71
C ARG A 309 -5.46 3.02 11.70
N PHE A 310 -5.96 4.24 11.85
CA PHE A 310 -6.86 4.84 10.87
C PHE A 310 -6.10 5.74 9.91
N LEU A 311 -6.36 5.58 8.61
CA LEU A 311 -5.82 6.40 7.53
C LEU A 311 -6.95 7.26 6.92
N PRO A 312 -6.81 8.59 6.84
CA PRO A 312 -7.78 9.45 6.14
C PRO A 312 -7.98 9.09 4.66
N LYS A 313 -9.24 9.08 4.23
CA LYS A 313 -9.71 9.00 2.84
C LYS A 313 -10.50 10.26 2.49
N GLU A 314 -10.79 10.47 1.21
CA GLU A 314 -11.68 11.56 0.74
C GLU A 314 -13.03 11.53 1.46
N LYS A 315 -13.61 10.33 1.61
CA LYS A 315 -14.86 10.09 2.32
C LYS A 315 -14.62 9.07 3.44
N GLY A 316 -14.21 9.55 4.62
CA GLY A 316 -14.05 8.69 5.80
C GLY A 316 -12.61 8.33 6.14
N VAL A 317 -12.44 7.18 6.81
CA VAL A 317 -11.13 6.62 7.18
C VAL A 317 -11.06 5.15 6.84
N ARG A 318 -9.86 4.69 6.47
CA ARG A 318 -9.54 3.27 6.28
C ARG A 318 -8.90 2.71 7.55
N PRO A 319 -9.46 1.67 8.18
CA PRO A 319 -8.77 0.94 9.23
C PRO A 319 -7.64 0.09 8.61
N LEU A 320 -6.46 0.15 9.20
CA LEU A 320 -5.27 -0.61 8.82
C LEU A 320 -4.80 -1.43 10.04
N ALA A 321 -5.11 -2.74 10.03
CA ALA A 321 -4.66 -3.65 11.05
C ALA A 321 -3.18 -4.01 10.85
N ASN A 322 -2.39 -3.98 11.92
CA ASN A 322 -1.00 -4.42 11.89
C ASN A 322 -0.88 -5.88 12.34
N LEU A 323 -1.00 -6.80 11.38
CA LEU A 323 -0.88 -8.25 11.62
C LEU A 323 0.58 -8.76 11.60
N LYS A 324 1.56 -7.89 11.28
CA LYS A 324 2.99 -8.20 11.33
C LYS A 324 3.62 -7.95 12.69
N ALA A 325 3.03 -7.05 13.49
CA ALA A 325 3.49 -6.78 14.83
C ALA A 325 3.10 -7.89 15.80
N GLN A 326 3.98 -8.15 16.77
CA GLN A 326 3.64 -8.92 17.96
C GLN A 326 2.67 -8.13 18.83
N SER A 327 1.78 -8.82 19.52
CA SER A 327 0.87 -8.20 20.49
C SER A 327 1.19 -8.64 21.91
N ARG A 328 0.88 -7.73 22.85
CA ARG A 328 1.08 -7.92 24.27
C ARG A 328 -0.22 -7.56 24.96
N ALA A 329 -0.71 -8.45 25.80
CA ALA A 329 -1.89 -8.19 26.62
C ALA A 329 -1.56 -8.40 28.10
N ARG A 330 -2.17 -7.59 28.94
CA ARG A 330 -2.22 -7.81 30.39
C ARG A 330 -3.64 -8.24 30.71
N PHE A 331 -3.78 -9.41 31.31
CA PHE A 331 -5.08 -9.88 31.80
C PHE A 331 -5.08 -9.83 33.32
N PRO A 332 -6.19 -9.37 33.95
CA PRO A 332 -6.43 -9.63 35.36
C PRO A 332 -6.43 -11.14 35.59
N VAL A 333 -5.74 -11.61 36.62
CA VAL A 333 -5.85 -13.01 37.02
C VAL A 333 -7.18 -13.14 37.75
N HIS A 334 -8.20 -13.75 37.12
CA HIS A 334 -9.32 -14.27 37.90
C HIS A 334 -8.88 -15.57 38.56
N SER A 335 -9.13 -15.66 39.87
CA SER A 335 -8.95 -16.86 40.67
C SER A 335 -9.70 -18.01 40.00
N ILE A 336 -8.96 -19.05 39.62
CA ILE A 336 -9.56 -20.33 39.28
C ILE A 336 -10.22 -20.81 40.58
N SER A 337 -11.55 -20.86 40.58
CA SER A 337 -12.32 -21.64 41.57
C SER A 337 -12.00 -23.11 41.31
N LEU A 338 -11.21 -23.72 42.19
CA LEU A 338 -11.04 -25.18 42.23
C LEU A 338 -12.34 -25.78 42.75
N ASN A 339 -13.17 -26.32 41.84
CA ASN A 339 -14.20 -27.27 42.22
C ASN A 339 -13.68 -28.69 42.02
N ALA A 340 -13.85 -29.47 43.09
CA ALA A 340 -14.00 -30.92 43.16
C ALA A 340 -12.77 -31.81 42.85
N CYS A 341 -12.07 -32.19 43.91
CA CYS A 341 -11.63 -33.57 44.11
C CYS A 341 -11.98 -33.98 45.55
N ASN A 342 -13.04 -34.77 45.73
CA ASN A 342 -13.29 -35.53 46.96
C ASN A 342 -12.27 -36.66 47.06
N GLY A 343 -11.69 -36.87 48.25
CA GLY A 343 -10.83 -38.03 48.55
C GLY A 343 -10.07 -37.85 49.86
N GLN A 344 -10.50 -38.61 50.88
CA GLN A 344 -10.00 -38.67 52.26
C GLN A 344 -8.51 -39.09 52.29
N THR A 345 -7.63 -38.67 53.21
CA THR A 345 -7.58 -38.91 54.66
C THR A 345 -6.32 -38.23 55.23
N GLY A 346 -6.30 -37.88 56.53
CA GLY A 346 -5.05 -37.65 57.28
C GLY A 346 -4.96 -36.33 58.07
N LYS A 347 -5.25 -36.39 59.36
CA LYS A 347 -5.22 -35.28 60.34
C LYS A 347 -3.79 -34.83 60.68
N ARG A 348 -3.49 -33.52 60.60
CA ARG A 348 -2.97 -32.70 61.72
C ARG A 348 -2.74 -31.23 61.36
N ALA A 349 -3.28 -30.37 62.21
CA ALA A 349 -2.85 -29.01 62.55
C ALA A 349 -3.15 -27.87 61.57
N GLU A 350 -4.34 -27.32 61.77
CA GLU A 350 -4.60 -25.88 61.82
C GLU A 350 -3.42 -25.09 62.41
N LYS A 351 -2.79 -24.24 61.59
CA LYS A 351 -2.27 -22.91 61.96
C LYS A 351 -1.78 -22.23 60.69
N PHE A 352 -2.05 -20.93 60.60
CA PHE A 352 -1.84 -20.04 59.44
C PHE A 352 -2.99 -20.00 58.42
N CYS A 353 -4.22 -19.84 58.93
CA CYS A 353 -5.16 -18.93 58.29
C CYS A 353 -4.72 -17.49 58.61
N THR A 354 -3.69 -16.99 57.91
CA THR A 354 -3.36 -15.56 57.91
C THR A 354 -3.39 -15.09 56.47
N LEU A 355 -4.50 -14.42 56.14
CA LEU A 355 -4.67 -13.44 55.07
C LEU A 355 -3.39 -13.10 54.30
N GLN A 356 -3.13 -13.80 53.19
CA GLN A 356 -2.40 -13.22 52.07
C GLN A 356 -3.33 -13.17 50.87
N TYR A 357 -4.11 -12.08 50.80
CA TYR A 357 -4.55 -11.51 49.54
C TYR A 357 -3.30 -11.11 48.74
N ALA A 358 -2.64 -12.09 48.14
CA ALA A 358 -1.53 -11.85 47.23
C ALA A 358 -2.13 -11.28 45.94
N TYR A 359 -2.12 -9.96 45.81
CA TYR A 359 -2.29 -9.26 44.54
C TYR A 359 -1.22 -9.75 43.56
N LYS A 360 -1.46 -10.88 42.88
CA LYS A 360 -0.57 -11.38 41.84
C LYS A 360 -0.59 -10.37 40.68
N LYS A 361 0.57 -9.75 40.42
CA LYS A 361 0.79 -8.85 39.29
C LYS A 361 0.15 -9.43 38.02
N PRO A 362 -0.58 -8.64 37.22
CA PRO A 362 -1.20 -9.12 35.99
C PRO A 362 -0.16 -9.73 35.06
N ARG A 363 -0.37 -10.98 34.63
CA ARG A 363 0.55 -11.70 33.73
C ARG A 363 0.57 -11.01 32.37
N LEU A 364 1.75 -10.56 31.94
CA LEU A 364 1.97 -10.01 30.62
C LEU A 364 2.19 -11.16 29.62
N VAL A 365 1.19 -11.43 28.79
CA VAL A 365 1.27 -12.48 27.77
C VAL A 365 1.80 -11.90 26.46
N HIS A 366 2.78 -12.57 25.89
CA HIS A 366 3.39 -12.21 24.60
C HIS A 366 2.90 -13.15 23.52
N PHE A 367 2.33 -12.57 22.47
CA PHE A 367 1.89 -13.32 21.31
C PHE A 367 2.79 -13.06 20.11
N ARG A 368 3.03 -14.11 19.32
CA ARG A 368 3.63 -13.95 17.99
C ARG A 368 2.66 -13.17 17.09
N SER A 369 3.20 -12.59 16.03
CA SER A 369 2.36 -11.88 15.06
C SER A 369 1.43 -12.85 14.33
N VAL A 370 0.26 -12.38 13.94
CA VAL A 370 -0.73 -13.21 13.24
C VAL A 370 -0.13 -13.75 11.94
N ASN A 371 0.58 -12.91 11.18
CA ASN A 371 1.22 -13.35 9.93
C ASN A 371 2.33 -14.38 10.15
N TYR A 372 2.99 -14.38 11.32
CA TYR A 372 3.96 -15.43 11.64
C TYR A 372 3.26 -16.77 11.87
N ALA A 373 2.14 -16.78 12.60
CA ALA A 373 1.40 -18.01 12.88
C ALA A 373 0.69 -18.57 11.63
N LEU A 374 0.32 -17.71 10.68
CA LEU A 374 -0.32 -18.11 9.41
C LEU A 374 0.68 -18.39 8.27
N HIS A 375 1.98 -18.33 8.52
CA HIS A 375 2.98 -18.51 7.46
C HIS A 375 2.88 -19.89 6.80
N ASP A 376 2.75 -20.95 7.60
CA ASP A 376 2.60 -22.30 7.07
C ASP A 376 1.34 -22.43 6.21
N LEU A 377 0.22 -21.84 6.65
CA LEU A 377 -1.03 -21.81 5.88
C LEU A 377 -0.85 -21.08 4.55
N TYR A 378 -0.14 -19.95 4.56
CA TYR A 378 0.16 -19.20 3.34
C TYR A 378 0.96 -20.02 2.33
N VAL A 379 1.99 -20.74 2.79
CA VAL A 379 2.82 -21.58 1.91
C VAL A 379 1.99 -22.69 1.28
N ILE A 380 1.12 -23.34 2.06
CA ILE A 380 0.21 -24.39 1.56
C ILE A 380 -0.80 -23.81 0.56
N LEU A 381 -1.45 -22.68 0.86
CA LEU A 381 -2.39 -22.05 -0.08
C LEU A 381 -1.69 -21.67 -1.39
N LYS A 382 -0.45 -21.18 -1.32
CA LYS A 382 0.34 -20.86 -2.51
C LYS A 382 0.61 -22.10 -3.37
N LYS A 383 0.79 -23.28 -2.75
CA LYS A 383 0.89 -24.57 -3.47
C LYS A 383 -0.38 -24.87 -4.24
N ILE A 384 -1.51 -24.88 -3.53
CA ILE A 384 -2.83 -25.21 -4.08
C ILE A 384 -3.16 -24.28 -5.24
N MET A 385 -2.83 -22.99 -5.12
CA MET A 385 -3.01 -22.03 -6.22
C MET A 385 -2.24 -22.38 -7.49
N GLY A 386 -1.07 -23.02 -7.37
CA GLY A 386 -0.27 -23.45 -8.52
C GLY A 386 -0.75 -24.77 -9.13
N GLU A 387 -1.32 -25.65 -8.30
CA GLU A 387 -1.81 -26.97 -8.73
C GLU A 387 -3.23 -26.94 -9.29
N GLN A 388 -4.07 -26.04 -8.77
CA GLN A 388 -5.50 -25.94 -9.09
C GLN A 388 -5.86 -24.50 -9.51
N PRO A 389 -5.29 -23.98 -10.62
CA PRO A 389 -5.54 -22.61 -11.07
C PRO A 389 -7.01 -22.37 -11.43
N GLU A 390 -7.74 -23.39 -11.87
CA GLU A 390 -9.18 -23.33 -12.13
C GLU A 390 -9.97 -22.94 -10.89
N LYS A 391 -9.47 -23.25 -9.68
CA LYS A 391 -10.13 -22.86 -8.42
C LYS A 391 -10.14 -21.35 -8.16
N LEU A 392 -9.28 -20.62 -8.84
CA LEU A 392 -9.17 -19.17 -8.73
C LEU A 392 -10.08 -18.41 -9.70
N GLY A 393 -10.79 -19.11 -10.59
CA GLY A 393 -11.61 -18.51 -11.64
C GLY A 393 -10.78 -17.57 -12.52
N SER A 394 -11.29 -16.36 -12.74
CA SER A 394 -10.65 -15.33 -13.56
C SER A 394 -9.62 -14.48 -12.78
N SER A 395 -9.14 -14.94 -11.61
CA SER A 395 -8.19 -14.17 -10.81
C SER A 395 -6.86 -13.99 -11.52
N VAL A 396 -6.34 -12.76 -11.49
CA VAL A 396 -4.96 -12.43 -11.82
C VAL A 396 -4.30 -11.76 -10.62
N PHE A 397 -3.01 -11.99 -10.39
CA PHE A 397 -2.30 -11.41 -9.23
C PHE A 397 -1.28 -10.35 -9.63
N ASP A 398 -0.86 -10.33 -10.89
CA ASP A 398 0.05 -9.33 -11.43
C ASP A 398 -0.19 -9.08 -12.94
N TYR A 399 0.66 -8.23 -13.53
CA TYR A 399 0.59 -7.94 -14.97
C TYR A 399 1.09 -9.10 -15.84
N ASN A 400 1.83 -10.07 -15.31
CA ASN A 400 2.21 -11.25 -16.09
C ASN A 400 0.98 -12.13 -16.31
N ASP A 401 0.19 -12.37 -15.26
CA ASP A 401 -1.06 -13.13 -15.34
C ASP A 401 -2.06 -12.44 -16.27
N ALA A 402 -2.25 -11.12 -16.11
CA ALA A 402 -3.12 -10.34 -16.99
C ALA A 402 -2.65 -10.40 -18.46
N TYR A 403 -1.34 -10.29 -18.69
CA TYR A 403 -0.77 -10.37 -20.04
C TYR A 403 -0.96 -11.76 -20.68
N LYS A 404 -0.80 -12.86 -19.91
CA LYS A 404 -1.03 -14.22 -20.42
C LYS A 404 -2.47 -14.47 -20.88
N LEU A 405 -3.45 -13.79 -20.28
CA LEU A 405 -4.87 -13.89 -20.68
C LEU A 405 -5.20 -12.91 -21.81
N LEU A 406 -4.73 -11.66 -21.73
CA LEU A 406 -5.04 -10.63 -22.73
C LEU A 406 -4.34 -10.85 -24.06
N HIS A 407 -3.09 -11.36 -24.05
CA HIS A 407 -2.31 -11.57 -25.27
C HIS A 407 -3.04 -12.46 -26.28
N PRO A 408 -3.36 -13.74 -25.99
CA PRO A 408 -4.03 -14.62 -26.96
C PRO A 408 -5.38 -14.06 -27.40
N PHE A 409 -6.15 -13.45 -26.50
CA PHE A 409 -7.43 -12.81 -26.83
C PHE A 409 -7.24 -11.67 -27.85
N ILE A 410 -6.38 -10.68 -27.56
CA ILE A 410 -6.13 -9.55 -28.46
C ILE A 410 -5.55 -10.03 -29.80
N THR A 411 -4.64 -11.00 -29.78
CA THR A 411 -4.09 -11.58 -31.01
C THR A 411 -5.19 -12.27 -31.83
N SER A 412 -6.09 -13.03 -31.20
CA SER A 412 -7.19 -13.69 -31.89
C SER A 412 -8.17 -12.70 -32.54
N LEU A 413 -8.43 -11.55 -31.91
CA LEU A 413 -9.27 -10.49 -32.50
C LEU A 413 -8.66 -9.84 -33.75
N ARG A 414 -7.34 -9.98 -33.95
CA ARG A 414 -6.60 -9.44 -35.10
C ARG A 414 -6.37 -10.47 -36.19
N ILE A 415 -6.59 -11.76 -35.91
CA ILE A 415 -6.47 -12.83 -36.90
C ILE A 415 -7.73 -12.82 -37.77
N GLY A 416 -7.59 -12.66 -39.09
CA GLY A 416 -8.68 -12.79 -40.06
C GLY A 416 -9.32 -11.49 -40.57
N SER A 417 -8.91 -10.31 -40.08
CA SER A 417 -9.38 -9.00 -40.60
C SER A 417 -8.32 -7.92 -40.39
N MET A 418 -8.15 -7.02 -41.37
CA MET A 418 -7.31 -5.82 -41.19
C MET A 418 -7.94 -4.79 -40.24
N VAL A 419 -9.25 -4.90 -39.99
CA VAL A 419 -10.02 -3.99 -39.14
C VAL A 419 -10.37 -4.70 -37.82
N MET A 420 -10.03 -4.05 -36.71
CA MET A 420 -10.34 -4.54 -35.37
C MET A 420 -11.86 -4.66 -35.18
N PRO A 421 -12.39 -5.81 -34.74
CA PRO A 421 -13.82 -5.94 -34.46
C PRO A 421 -14.23 -5.01 -33.31
N LYS A 422 -15.51 -4.60 -33.33
CA LYS A 422 -16.06 -3.80 -32.23
C LYS A 422 -16.05 -4.62 -30.94
N VAL A 423 -15.48 -4.04 -29.89
CA VAL A 423 -15.39 -4.65 -28.56
C VAL A 423 -16.23 -3.88 -27.55
N TYR A 424 -16.80 -4.61 -26.60
CA TYR A 424 -17.62 -4.10 -25.52
C TYR A 424 -16.94 -4.46 -24.20
N ILE A 425 -16.53 -3.43 -23.47
CA ILE A 425 -15.73 -3.54 -22.25
C ILE A 425 -16.59 -3.12 -21.08
N VAL A 426 -16.56 -3.90 -20.01
CA VAL A 426 -17.18 -3.58 -18.72
C VAL A 426 -16.14 -3.70 -17.62
N VAL A 427 -15.96 -2.61 -16.87
CA VAL A 427 -15.10 -2.57 -15.68
C VAL A 427 -15.96 -2.32 -14.45
N CYS A 428 -15.75 -3.10 -13.40
CA CYS A 428 -16.45 -2.92 -12.13
C CYS A 428 -15.55 -3.21 -10.92
N ASP A 429 -15.83 -2.51 -9.82
CA ASP A 429 -15.07 -2.51 -8.57
C ASP A 429 -15.96 -3.09 -7.48
N VAL A 430 -15.57 -4.18 -6.83
CA VAL A 430 -16.32 -4.74 -5.71
C VAL A 430 -16.25 -3.79 -4.52
N SER A 431 -17.41 -3.38 -4.01
CA SER A 431 -17.51 -2.47 -2.88
C SER A 431 -17.05 -3.15 -1.59
N LYS A 432 -15.92 -2.69 -1.05
CA LYS A 432 -15.34 -3.17 0.22
C LYS A 432 -15.09 -4.69 0.24
N ALA A 433 -14.50 -5.22 -0.82
CA ALA A 433 -14.32 -6.66 -1.05
C ALA A 433 -13.87 -7.50 0.17
N PHE A 434 -12.87 -7.06 0.94
CA PHE A 434 -12.43 -7.79 2.13
C PHE A 434 -13.43 -7.70 3.28
N ASP A 435 -14.10 -6.57 3.44
CA ASP A 435 -14.97 -6.29 4.58
C ASP A 435 -16.36 -6.91 4.38
N THR A 436 -16.75 -7.31 3.17
CA THR A 436 -18.07 -7.88 2.91
C THR A 436 -18.10 -9.40 2.85
N ILE A 437 -16.95 -10.08 2.74
CA ILE A 437 -16.90 -11.55 2.63
C ILE A 437 -17.72 -12.23 3.74
N ASP A 438 -18.64 -13.10 3.33
CA ASP A 438 -19.34 -14.00 4.23
C ASP A 438 -18.36 -15.07 4.72
N GLN A 439 -18.10 -15.07 6.03
CA GLN A 439 -17.13 -15.94 6.67
C GLN A 439 -17.54 -17.42 6.62
N ASP A 440 -18.83 -17.75 6.72
CA ASP A 440 -19.31 -19.14 6.69
C ASP A 440 -19.29 -19.72 5.28
N LYS A 441 -19.69 -18.92 4.29
CA LYS A 441 -19.54 -19.28 2.88
C LYS A 441 -18.05 -19.44 2.53
N LEU A 442 -17.18 -18.54 2.98
CA LEU A 442 -15.73 -18.66 2.76
C LEU A 442 -15.19 -19.97 3.33
N LEU A 443 -15.51 -20.30 4.58
CA LEU A 443 -15.02 -21.55 5.19
C LEU A 443 -15.56 -22.80 4.49
N ARG A 444 -16.79 -22.77 3.94
CA ARG A 444 -17.31 -23.84 3.08
C ARG A 444 -16.48 -23.99 1.80
N VAL A 445 -16.30 -22.89 1.07
CA VAL A 445 -15.48 -22.87 -0.16
C VAL A 445 -14.06 -23.38 0.12
N MET A 446 -13.45 -23.00 1.23
CA MET A 446 -12.11 -23.46 1.59
C MET A 446 -12.05 -24.96 1.90
N ARG A 447 -13.09 -25.56 2.49
CA ARG A 447 -13.16 -27.02 2.67
C ARG A 447 -13.23 -27.76 1.34
N ASP A 448 -13.92 -27.21 0.35
CA ASP A 448 -14.00 -27.80 -1.01
C ASP A 448 -12.69 -27.62 -1.80
N ILE A 449 -11.81 -26.73 -1.35
CA ILE A 449 -10.50 -26.51 -1.98
C ILE A 449 -9.45 -27.47 -1.36
N MET A 450 -9.59 -27.79 -0.08
CA MET A 450 -8.59 -28.47 0.72
C MET A 450 -8.98 -29.93 0.99
N HIS A 451 -8.39 -30.86 0.24
CA HIS A 451 -8.68 -32.28 0.37
C HIS A 451 -7.57 -33.09 1.05
N ASP A 452 -6.34 -32.56 1.15
CA ASP A 452 -5.24 -33.34 1.70
C ASP A 452 -5.28 -33.40 3.22
N ASP A 453 -5.24 -34.62 3.76
CA ASP A 453 -5.17 -34.84 5.20
C ASP A 453 -3.84 -34.41 5.82
N ASN A 454 -2.77 -34.33 5.01
CA ASN A 454 -1.43 -33.99 5.48
C ASN A 454 -0.61 -33.23 4.43
N TYR A 455 -0.07 -32.08 4.86
CA TYR A 455 0.88 -31.28 4.09
C TYR A 455 2.28 -31.42 4.66
N LEU A 456 3.27 -31.63 3.80
CA LEU A 456 4.68 -31.67 4.18
C LEU A 456 5.37 -30.38 3.74
N LEU A 457 5.98 -29.66 4.67
CA LEU A 457 6.75 -28.43 4.40
C LEU A 457 8.22 -28.67 4.67
N LYS A 458 9.11 -28.22 3.79
CA LYS A 458 10.56 -28.31 3.95
C LYS A 458 11.19 -26.94 3.95
N LYS A 459 12.23 -26.77 4.78
CA LYS A 459 12.92 -25.48 4.92
C LYS A 459 14.10 -25.39 3.97
N TYR A 460 14.21 -24.25 3.32
CA TYR A 460 15.34 -23.90 2.46
C TYR A 460 15.96 -22.58 2.92
N ALA A 461 17.28 -22.48 2.81
CA ALA A 461 18.00 -21.22 2.95
C ALA A 461 18.38 -20.71 1.55
N LYS A 462 17.92 -19.51 1.21
CA LYS A 462 18.33 -18.76 0.02
C LYS A 462 19.52 -17.89 0.36
N VAL A 463 20.68 -18.23 -0.16
CA VAL A 463 21.89 -17.42 0.00
C VAL A 463 22.06 -16.54 -1.23
N PHE A 464 21.92 -15.23 -1.04
CA PHE A 464 22.18 -14.23 -2.06
C PHE A 464 23.56 -13.65 -1.88
N CYS A 465 24.44 -13.86 -2.86
CA CYS A 465 25.70 -13.15 -2.91
C CYS A 465 25.54 -11.89 -3.77
N SER A 466 25.67 -10.72 -3.14
CA SER A 466 25.85 -9.46 -3.86
C SER A 466 27.31 -9.04 -3.77
N LYS A 467 27.77 -8.17 -4.69
CA LYS A 467 29.16 -7.64 -4.70
C LYS A 467 29.62 -7.01 -3.36
N LYS A 468 28.72 -6.76 -2.39
CA LYS A 468 29.02 -6.07 -1.13
C LYS A 468 28.49 -6.77 0.13
N SER A 469 27.72 -7.85 0.00
CA SER A 469 27.15 -8.55 1.15
C SER A 469 26.55 -9.89 0.75
N ILE A 470 26.67 -10.88 1.63
CA ILE A 470 25.91 -12.12 1.60
C ILE A 470 24.64 -11.92 2.44
N ARG A 471 23.48 -12.33 1.91
CA ARG A 471 22.22 -12.33 2.66
C ARG A 471 21.63 -13.73 2.61
N ILE A 472 21.26 -14.26 3.77
CA ILE A 472 20.58 -15.55 3.89
C ILE A 472 19.12 -15.28 4.23
N LEU A 473 18.20 -15.78 3.42
CA LEU A 473 16.76 -15.75 3.68
C LEU A 473 16.25 -17.18 3.82
N TYR A 474 15.56 -17.47 4.91
CA TYR A 474 14.91 -18.76 5.08
C TYR A 474 13.51 -18.72 4.47
N ASP A 475 13.16 -19.76 3.74
CA ASP A 475 11.86 -19.93 3.10
C ASP A 475 11.37 -21.37 3.32
N GLN A 476 10.07 -21.58 3.19
CA GLN A 476 9.45 -22.90 3.30
C GLN A 476 8.78 -23.25 1.98
N VAL A 477 8.99 -24.47 1.50
CA VAL A 477 8.39 -25.00 0.28
C VAL A 477 7.59 -26.25 0.65
N PRO A 478 6.36 -26.41 0.13
CA PRO A 478 5.63 -27.64 0.29
C PRO A 478 6.23 -28.75 -0.59
N LEU A 479 6.28 -29.98 -0.07
CA LEU A 479 6.65 -31.18 -0.83
C LEU A 479 5.41 -31.86 -1.41
N ASP A 480 5.64 -32.53 -2.53
CA ASP A 480 4.75 -33.58 -3.02
C ASP A 480 5.19 -34.89 -2.42
N GLN A 481 4.23 -35.74 -2.03
CA GLN A 481 4.57 -37.05 -1.45
C GLN A 481 5.20 -37.99 -2.48
N ASN A 482 5.09 -37.67 -3.78
CA ASN A 482 5.56 -38.47 -4.90
C ASN A 482 6.27 -37.61 -5.97
N SER A 483 7.59 -37.35 -5.85
CA SER A 483 8.54 -37.37 -6.99
C SER A 483 9.96 -36.89 -6.63
N SER A 484 10.95 -37.38 -7.37
CA SER A 484 12.34 -36.90 -7.42
C SER A 484 12.53 -35.48 -8.01
N THR A 485 11.44 -34.74 -8.25
CA THR A 485 11.41 -33.41 -8.91
C THR A 485 11.34 -32.22 -7.93
N ASP A 486 11.43 -32.49 -6.62
CA ASP A 486 11.27 -31.52 -5.53
C ASP A 486 12.17 -30.28 -5.66
N MET A 487 13.43 -30.45 -6.07
CA MET A 487 14.37 -29.33 -6.24
C MET A 487 13.99 -28.40 -7.40
N ILE A 488 13.41 -28.93 -8.48
CA ILE A 488 12.99 -28.18 -9.67
C ILE A 488 11.70 -27.40 -9.39
N LYS A 489 10.76 -28.00 -8.65
CA LYS A 489 9.54 -27.32 -8.17
C LYS A 489 9.85 -26.29 -7.08
N ALA A 490 10.80 -26.56 -6.19
CA ALA A 490 11.26 -25.58 -5.20
C ALA A 490 11.93 -24.38 -5.88
N THR A 491 12.82 -24.60 -6.86
CA THR A 491 13.46 -23.50 -7.61
C THR A 491 12.47 -22.64 -8.39
N SER A 492 11.43 -23.23 -9.01
CA SER A 492 10.38 -22.48 -9.72
C SER A 492 9.48 -21.67 -8.77
N SER A 493 9.08 -22.26 -7.64
CA SER A 493 8.23 -21.62 -6.60
C SER A 493 8.92 -20.48 -5.85
N LEU A 494 10.25 -20.59 -5.72
CA LEU A 494 11.09 -19.68 -4.94
C LEU A 494 11.65 -18.50 -5.75
N GLN A 495 11.40 -18.45 -7.06
CA GLN A 495 11.84 -17.45 -8.05
C GLN A 495 13.09 -16.66 -7.63
N PHE A 496 14.25 -17.06 -8.14
CA PHE A 496 15.46 -16.25 -8.01
C PHE A 496 15.34 -14.97 -8.85
N HIS A 497 15.09 -13.83 -8.20
CA HIS A 497 15.17 -12.53 -8.86
C HIS A 497 16.62 -12.08 -9.17
N ALA A 498 17.62 -12.84 -8.71
CA ALA A 498 19.04 -12.57 -8.91
C ALA A 498 19.74 -13.82 -9.51
N PRO A 499 20.62 -13.66 -10.51
CA PRO A 499 21.28 -14.78 -11.19
C PRO A 499 22.29 -15.57 -10.33
N ASN A 500 22.65 -15.08 -9.13
CA ASN A 500 23.72 -15.64 -8.29
C ASN A 500 23.22 -16.00 -6.88
N GLY A 501 22.18 -16.84 -6.80
CA GLY A 501 21.64 -17.31 -5.53
C GLY A 501 21.81 -18.82 -5.38
N VAL A 502 22.19 -19.28 -4.18
CA VAL A 502 22.27 -20.71 -3.84
C VAL A 502 21.06 -21.06 -2.98
N LEU A 503 20.38 -22.16 -3.31
CA LEU A 503 19.38 -22.78 -2.43
C LEU A 503 20.06 -23.90 -1.66
N ILE A 504 19.99 -23.82 -0.33
CA ILE A 504 20.48 -24.85 0.56
C ILE A 504 19.28 -25.49 1.22
N ASP A 505 19.06 -26.76 0.91
CA ASP A 505 18.14 -27.61 1.66
C ASP A 505 18.61 -27.72 3.12
N GLN A 506 17.74 -27.38 4.07
CA GLN A 506 18.08 -27.43 5.50
C GLN A 506 17.87 -28.82 6.11
N GLY A 507 17.44 -29.83 5.33
CA GLY A 507 17.20 -31.20 5.80
C GLY A 507 16.06 -31.34 6.81
N THR A 508 15.32 -30.26 7.10
CA THR A 508 14.25 -30.24 8.10
C THR A 508 12.89 -30.15 7.41
N SER A 509 12.03 -31.13 7.70
CA SER A 509 10.65 -31.17 7.24
C SER A 509 9.66 -31.05 8.41
N LYS A 510 8.50 -30.47 8.14
CA LYS A 510 7.41 -30.26 9.09
C LYS A 510 6.13 -30.82 8.46
N ARG A 511 5.53 -31.82 9.10
CA ARG A 511 4.22 -32.35 8.73
C ARG A 511 3.12 -31.54 9.41
N ILE A 512 2.12 -31.12 8.64
CA ILE A 512 0.97 -30.36 9.11
C ILE A 512 -0.29 -31.14 8.74
N LYS A 513 -1.07 -31.55 9.74
CA LYS A 513 -2.36 -32.22 9.55
C LYS A 513 -3.40 -31.21 9.05
N GLY A 514 -4.28 -31.63 8.15
CA GLY A 514 -5.39 -30.80 7.62
C GLY A 514 -6.27 -30.23 8.74
N LYS A 515 -6.58 -31.01 9.78
CA LYS A 515 -7.33 -30.53 10.96
C LYS A 515 -6.71 -29.31 11.64
N VAL A 516 -5.37 -29.24 11.73
CA VAL A 516 -4.68 -28.08 12.34
C VAL A 516 -4.85 -26.85 11.46
N PHE A 517 -4.86 -27.04 10.14
CA PHE A 517 -5.12 -25.98 9.18
C PHE A 517 -6.54 -25.42 9.36
N ASP A 518 -7.55 -26.28 9.41
CA ASP A 518 -8.95 -25.87 9.57
C ASP A 518 -9.17 -25.08 10.84
N ILE A 519 -8.58 -25.53 11.96
CA ILE A 519 -8.65 -24.81 13.23
C ILE A 519 -8.00 -23.43 13.10
N LEU A 520 -6.78 -23.34 12.54
CA LEU A 520 -6.08 -22.06 12.42
C LEU A 520 -6.77 -21.09 11.44
N LEU A 521 -7.29 -21.61 10.33
CA LEU A 521 -8.05 -20.82 9.36
C LEU A 521 -9.36 -20.32 9.98
N SER A 522 -10.10 -21.20 10.66
CA SER A 522 -11.32 -20.85 11.37
C SER A 522 -11.06 -19.80 12.45
N GLU A 523 -10.03 -19.99 13.29
CA GLU A 523 -9.62 -19.00 14.29
C GLU A 523 -9.25 -17.65 13.66
N HIS A 524 -8.55 -17.65 12.52
CA HIS A 524 -8.19 -16.41 11.84
C HIS A 524 -9.40 -15.70 11.25
N VAL A 525 -10.35 -16.43 10.66
CA VAL A 525 -11.51 -15.84 9.97
C VAL A 525 -12.59 -15.45 10.97
N LYS A 526 -12.98 -16.36 11.86
CA LYS A 526 -14.11 -16.20 12.80
C LYS A 526 -13.75 -15.52 14.11
N GLN A 527 -12.50 -15.66 14.56
CA GLN A 527 -12.04 -15.13 15.84
C GLN A 527 -11.04 -13.98 15.68
N ASN A 528 -11.09 -13.22 14.57
CA ASN A 528 -10.18 -12.10 14.37
C ASN A 528 -10.44 -10.95 15.38
N VAL A 529 -9.54 -10.81 16.36
CA VAL A 529 -9.60 -9.77 17.38
C VAL A 529 -8.73 -8.58 16.97
N VAL A 530 -9.33 -7.40 16.95
CA VAL A 530 -8.67 -6.12 16.66
C VAL A 530 -8.78 -5.17 17.85
N GLN A 531 -7.72 -4.42 18.11
CA GLN A 531 -7.72 -3.36 19.11
C GLN A 531 -7.91 -2.01 18.41
N LEU A 532 -9.02 -1.32 18.75
CA LEU A 532 -9.38 0.00 18.24
C LEU A 532 -9.41 0.97 19.43
N GLY A 533 -8.38 1.82 19.53
CA GLY A 533 -8.21 2.64 20.73
C GLY A 533 -7.85 1.77 21.94
N ASN A 534 -8.66 1.84 22.99
CA ASN A 534 -8.45 1.07 24.21
C ASN A 534 -9.23 -0.25 24.23
N ASP A 535 -10.26 -0.38 23.39
CA ASP A 535 -11.18 -1.51 23.43
C ASP A 535 -10.83 -2.57 22.38
N PHE A 536 -11.34 -3.78 22.61
CA PHE A 536 -11.18 -4.92 21.74
C PHE A 536 -12.47 -5.22 21.00
N TYR A 537 -12.33 -5.60 19.73
CA TYR A 537 -13.44 -5.89 18.85
C TYR A 537 -13.20 -7.18 18.08
N LEU A 538 -14.26 -7.94 17.89
CA LEU A 538 -14.31 -9.14 17.06
C LEU A 538 -14.86 -8.78 15.68
N GLN A 539 -14.15 -9.16 14.62
CA GLN A 539 -14.66 -9.05 13.25
C GLN A 539 -15.70 -10.15 12.96
N LYS A 540 -16.95 -9.75 12.71
CA LYS A 540 -18.06 -10.67 12.41
C LYS A 540 -18.34 -10.85 10.93
N VAL A 541 -18.04 -9.84 10.12
CA VAL A 541 -18.23 -9.87 8.66
C VAL A 541 -16.94 -9.41 8.00
N GLY A 542 -16.58 -10.10 6.90
CA GLY A 542 -15.34 -9.89 6.18
C GLY A 542 -14.14 -10.60 6.80
N ILE A 543 -12.98 -10.37 6.20
CA ILE A 543 -11.69 -10.93 6.62
C ILE A 543 -10.66 -9.83 6.92
N ALA A 544 -9.57 -10.21 7.59
CA ALA A 544 -8.60 -9.27 8.13
C ALA A 544 -7.70 -8.63 7.05
N GLN A 545 -7.89 -7.33 6.77
CA GLN A 545 -6.98 -6.60 5.87
C GLN A 545 -5.56 -6.55 6.44
N GLY A 546 -4.56 -6.92 5.63
CA GLY A 546 -3.14 -6.96 6.02
C GLY A 546 -2.65 -8.34 6.48
N SER A 547 -3.54 -9.34 6.52
CA SER A 547 -3.17 -10.74 6.69
C SER A 547 -2.40 -11.25 5.46
N LEU A 548 -1.45 -12.15 5.67
CA LEU A 548 -0.67 -12.77 4.61
C LEU A 548 -1.55 -13.63 3.67
N ILE A 549 -2.65 -14.20 4.17
CA ILE A 549 -3.52 -15.13 3.42
C ILE A 549 -4.80 -14.51 2.90
N SER A 550 -5.22 -13.33 3.37
CA SER A 550 -6.54 -12.78 3.02
C SER A 550 -6.72 -12.52 1.52
N SER A 551 -5.67 -12.15 0.79
CA SER A 551 -5.76 -12.01 -0.67
C SER A 551 -6.08 -13.33 -1.36
N PHE A 552 -5.51 -14.45 -0.89
CA PHE A 552 -5.79 -15.77 -1.45
C PHE A 552 -7.21 -16.21 -1.12
N LEU A 553 -7.63 -16.06 0.14
CA LEU A 553 -8.99 -16.38 0.57
C LEU A 553 -10.03 -15.57 -0.24
N CYS A 554 -9.76 -14.28 -0.47
CA CYS A 554 -10.60 -13.43 -1.31
C CYS A 554 -10.66 -13.92 -2.76
N SER A 555 -9.52 -14.29 -3.34
CA SER A 555 -9.48 -14.81 -4.72
C SER A 555 -10.20 -16.14 -4.89
N PHE A 556 -10.06 -17.07 -3.94
CA PHE A 556 -10.81 -18.33 -3.95
C PHE A 556 -12.32 -18.10 -3.76
N TYR A 557 -12.71 -17.20 -2.87
CA TYR A 557 -14.10 -16.85 -2.64
C TYR A 557 -14.79 -16.32 -3.91
N TYR A 558 -14.17 -15.34 -4.57
CA TYR A 558 -14.71 -14.81 -5.82
C TYR A 558 -14.48 -15.74 -7.01
N GLY A 559 -13.46 -16.59 -6.99
CA GLY A 559 -13.27 -17.65 -7.99
C GLY A 559 -14.37 -18.70 -7.92
N HIS A 560 -14.88 -19.01 -6.72
CA HIS A 560 -16.08 -19.82 -6.56
C HIS A 560 -17.33 -19.09 -7.04
N LEU A 561 -17.51 -17.80 -6.70
CA LEU A 561 -18.61 -16.98 -7.24
C LEU A 561 -18.63 -17.00 -8.79
N GLU A 562 -17.46 -16.84 -9.40
CA GLU A 562 -17.31 -16.81 -10.84
C GLU A 562 -17.78 -18.12 -11.47
N ARG A 563 -17.25 -19.25 -10.99
CA ARG A 563 -17.57 -20.58 -11.52
C ARG A 563 -19.00 -21.02 -11.27
N SER A 564 -19.56 -20.70 -10.10
CA SER A 564 -20.90 -21.14 -9.75
C SER A 564 -22.00 -20.27 -10.32
N ILE A 565 -21.74 -18.98 -10.61
CA ILE A 565 -22.78 -18.03 -11.01
C ILE A 565 -22.42 -17.26 -12.28
N ILE A 566 -21.22 -16.68 -12.35
CA ILE A 566 -20.90 -15.74 -13.44
C ILE A 566 -20.66 -16.47 -14.76
N PHE A 567 -19.83 -17.52 -14.80
CA PHE A 567 -19.56 -18.25 -16.05
C PHE A 567 -20.85 -18.91 -16.61
N PRO A 568 -21.64 -19.65 -15.81
CA PRO A 568 -22.90 -20.21 -16.32
C PRO A 568 -23.89 -19.14 -16.79
N PHE A 569 -23.87 -17.95 -16.19
CA PHE A 569 -24.71 -16.83 -16.62
C PHE A 569 -24.26 -16.25 -17.97
N ILE A 570 -22.94 -16.11 -18.20
CA ILE A 570 -22.38 -15.60 -19.45
C ILE A 570 -22.62 -16.61 -20.59
N GLU A 571 -22.40 -17.90 -20.35
CA GLU A 571 -22.55 -18.97 -21.35
C GLU A 571 -23.99 -19.09 -21.85
N LYS A 572 -24.99 -19.01 -20.96
CA LYS A 572 -26.42 -19.00 -21.34
C LYS A 572 -26.77 -17.85 -22.29
N THR A 573 -26.09 -16.72 -22.21
CA THR A 573 -26.33 -15.59 -23.12
C THR A 573 -25.73 -15.80 -24.51
N GLU A 574 -24.85 -16.79 -24.70
CA GLU A 574 -24.31 -17.18 -26.00
C GLU A 574 -25.24 -18.17 -26.74
N GLU A 575 -25.83 -19.14 -26.06
CA GLU A 575 -26.69 -20.17 -26.66
C GLU A 575 -27.94 -19.58 -27.33
N HIS A 576 -28.54 -18.55 -26.74
CA HIS A 576 -29.68 -17.83 -27.34
C HIS A 576 -29.34 -17.08 -28.64
N VAL A 577 -28.05 -16.88 -28.97
CA VAL A 577 -27.63 -16.21 -30.22
C VAL A 577 -27.58 -17.18 -31.40
N GLN A 578 -27.36 -18.48 -31.16
CA GLN A 578 -27.31 -19.47 -32.24
C GLN A 578 -28.70 -19.84 -32.79
N PHE A 579 -29.75 -19.75 -31.97
CA PHE A 579 -31.13 -20.01 -32.39
C PHE A 579 -31.78 -18.81 -33.13
N GLU A 580 -31.30 -17.58 -32.94
CA GLU A 580 -31.81 -16.40 -33.66
C GLU A 580 -31.24 -16.25 -35.08
N SER A 581 -30.21 -17.03 -35.46
CA SER A 581 -29.56 -16.96 -36.79
C SER A 581 -30.11 -17.93 -37.85
N TYR A 582 -31.15 -18.71 -37.54
CA TYR A 582 -31.90 -19.52 -38.51
C TYR A 582 -33.38 -19.09 -38.51
N GLY A 583 -33.63 -17.87 -38.98
CA GLY A 583 -34.98 -17.36 -39.25
C GLY A 583 -35.01 -16.80 -40.67
N VAL A 584 -35.05 -17.69 -41.66
CA VAL A 584 -35.40 -17.32 -43.03
C VAL A 584 -36.91 -17.20 -43.11
N GLU A 585 -37.36 -16.09 -43.70
CA GLU A 585 -38.72 -15.77 -44.04
C GLU A 585 -39.43 -16.93 -44.76
N GLY A 586 -40.60 -17.31 -44.26
CA GLY A 586 -41.48 -18.29 -44.88
C GLY A 586 -42.92 -17.96 -44.53
N ASN A 587 -43.68 -17.62 -45.56
CA ASN A 587 -45.03 -17.07 -45.53
C ASN A 587 -46.05 -17.88 -44.72
N GLN A 588 -47.03 -17.13 -44.22
CA GLN A 588 -48.32 -17.58 -43.72
C GLN A 588 -48.97 -18.64 -44.62
N TYR A 589 -49.26 -19.81 -44.07
CA TYR A 589 -50.48 -20.56 -44.39
C TYR A 589 -51.04 -21.17 -43.11
N VAL A 590 -52.33 -20.93 -42.92
CA VAL A 590 -53.18 -21.42 -41.84
C VAL A 590 -53.61 -22.84 -42.20
N GLU A 591 -53.40 -23.83 -41.32
CA GLU A 591 -54.31 -24.98 -41.23
C GLU A 591 -54.18 -25.73 -39.89
N ASN A 592 -55.34 -26.13 -39.37
CA ASN A 592 -55.58 -26.76 -38.06
C ASN A 592 -55.13 -28.23 -38.02
N PRO A 593 -54.87 -28.81 -36.81
CA PRO A 593 -54.44 -30.19 -36.67
C PRO A 593 -55.64 -31.16 -36.56
N ARG A 594 -55.57 -32.29 -37.28
CA ARG A 594 -56.35 -33.50 -36.98
C ARG A 594 -55.47 -34.76 -37.12
N ASN A 595 -55.25 -35.39 -35.97
CA ASN A 595 -55.24 -36.82 -35.64
C ASN A 595 -54.89 -37.93 -36.65
N CYS A 596 -54.18 -38.91 -36.05
CA CYS A 596 -54.19 -40.38 -36.25
C CYS A 596 -53.14 -41.04 -37.16
N ALA A 597 -52.22 -41.72 -36.48
CA ALA A 597 -51.89 -43.15 -36.54
C ALA A 597 -51.56 -43.87 -37.87
N ASP A 598 -50.50 -44.67 -37.73
CA ASP A 598 -50.20 -45.97 -38.36
C ASP A 598 -49.37 -46.08 -39.66
N GLU A 599 -48.23 -46.75 -39.45
CA GLU A 599 -47.66 -47.88 -40.20
C GLU A 599 -46.74 -47.71 -41.44
N GLN A 600 -45.49 -48.15 -41.19
CA GLN A 600 -44.68 -49.14 -41.92
C GLN A 600 -43.86 -48.78 -43.19
N GLY A 601 -42.61 -49.28 -43.16
CA GLY A 601 -41.63 -49.39 -44.26
C GLY A 601 -40.33 -48.61 -43.97
N GLY A 602 -39.16 -49.16 -43.63
CA GLY A 602 -38.62 -50.51 -43.79
C GLY A 602 -37.50 -50.52 -44.84
N VAL A 603 -36.25 -50.17 -44.50
CA VAL A 603 -35.03 -50.67 -45.19
C VAL A 603 -33.87 -50.81 -44.18
N ILE A 604 -33.34 -52.02 -44.10
CA ILE A 604 -32.16 -52.49 -43.34
C ILE A 604 -31.00 -52.69 -44.33
N LEU A 605 -29.74 -52.50 -43.90
CA LEU A 605 -28.54 -53.35 -44.16
C LEU A 605 -27.27 -52.59 -43.71
N LYS A 606 -26.71 -52.84 -42.52
CA LYS A 606 -25.74 -53.88 -42.07
C LYS A 606 -24.29 -53.80 -42.60
N LYS A 607 -23.39 -53.84 -41.59
CA LYS A 607 -22.05 -54.47 -41.49
C LYS A 607 -20.85 -53.87 -42.24
N LYS A 608 -19.75 -53.65 -41.49
CA LYS A 608 -18.61 -54.61 -41.48
C LYS A 608 -17.58 -54.31 -40.37
N GLU A 609 -17.45 -55.24 -39.44
CA GLU A 609 -16.17 -55.61 -38.82
C GLU A 609 -15.42 -56.55 -39.78
N MET A 610 -14.09 -56.50 -39.79
CA MET A 610 -13.25 -57.55 -40.38
C MET A 610 -11.93 -57.66 -39.60
N VAL A 611 -11.58 -58.90 -39.24
CA VAL A 611 -10.38 -59.31 -38.48
C VAL A 611 -9.41 -60.09 -39.41
N CYS A 612 -8.15 -60.19 -38.97
CA CYS A 612 -7.11 -61.21 -39.25
C CYS A 612 -6.14 -61.00 -40.44
N SER A 613 -4.86 -61.41 -40.44
CA SER A 613 -3.82 -61.72 -39.42
C SER A 613 -2.53 -62.23 -40.13
N HIS A 614 -1.36 -62.14 -39.46
CA HIS A 614 -0.06 -62.85 -39.64
C HIS A 614 1.00 -62.43 -40.71
N GLY A 615 2.25 -62.20 -40.26
CA GLY A 615 3.48 -62.53 -41.02
C GLY A 615 4.76 -61.66 -40.88
N ASN A 616 5.63 -61.98 -39.91
CA ASN A 616 7.13 -61.85 -39.84
C ASN A 616 7.93 -60.53 -39.66
N GLN A 617 8.58 -60.46 -38.47
CA GLN A 617 9.97 -60.09 -38.06
C GLN A 617 10.84 -59.10 -38.88
N TYR A 618 11.32 -58.00 -38.25
CA TYR A 618 12.70 -57.78 -37.72
C TYR A 618 12.96 -56.30 -37.28
N LYS A 619 13.50 -56.14 -36.06
CA LYS A 619 14.43 -55.12 -35.48
C LYS A 619 14.13 -53.60 -35.41
N ASP A 620 14.13 -53.12 -34.16
CA ASP A 620 14.70 -51.88 -33.56
C ASP A 620 14.68 -50.54 -34.32
N ASN A 621 13.93 -49.56 -33.77
CA ASN A 621 14.49 -48.41 -33.05
C ASN A 621 13.39 -47.49 -32.51
N GLY A 622 13.61 -46.96 -31.30
CA GLY A 622 12.63 -46.22 -30.51
C GLY A 622 12.08 -44.95 -31.17
N SER A 623 10.75 -44.86 -31.21
CA SER A 623 10.02 -43.60 -31.41
C SER A 623 8.85 -43.55 -30.42
N VAL A 624 8.89 -42.55 -29.54
CA VAL A 624 7.77 -42.25 -28.63
C VAL A 624 6.68 -41.60 -29.47
N MET A 625 5.56 -42.31 -29.62
CA MET A 625 4.35 -41.81 -30.29
C MET A 625 3.84 -40.54 -29.61
N MET A 626 3.90 -39.43 -30.35
CA MET A 626 3.10 -38.24 -30.09
C MET A 626 1.69 -38.52 -30.61
N SER A 627 0.70 -38.45 -29.71
CA SER A 627 -0.71 -38.49 -30.03
C SER A 627 -1.07 -37.36 -31.00
N ASN A 628 -1.64 -37.74 -32.14
CA ASN A 628 -1.87 -36.94 -33.32
C ASN A 628 -3.21 -36.19 -33.25
N ASP A 629 -3.38 -35.32 -32.25
CA ASP A 629 -4.57 -34.47 -32.05
C ASP A 629 -4.28 -32.96 -32.25
N GLY A 630 -3.18 -32.64 -32.93
CA GLY A 630 -2.92 -31.29 -33.46
C GLY A 630 -3.47 -31.18 -34.87
N PHE A 631 -4.26 -30.14 -35.16
CA PHE A 631 -4.79 -29.74 -36.48
C PHE A 631 -6.26 -30.08 -36.82
N LYS A 632 -7.15 -30.10 -35.83
CA LYS A 632 -8.58 -29.79 -36.04
C LYS A 632 -9.15 -28.87 -34.95
N ASN A 633 -8.64 -27.64 -34.83
CA ASN A 633 -9.24 -26.65 -33.90
C ASN A 633 -8.98 -25.20 -34.35
N ALA A 634 -9.44 -24.83 -35.54
CA ALA A 634 -9.52 -23.44 -35.98
C ALA A 634 -10.71 -22.66 -35.34
N SER A 635 -11.50 -23.28 -34.45
CA SER A 635 -12.71 -22.70 -33.84
C SER A 635 -12.61 -22.33 -32.35
N LEU A 636 -11.43 -22.43 -31.72
CA LEU A 636 -11.32 -22.48 -30.24
C LEU A 636 -10.79 -21.19 -29.57
N PHE A 637 -11.15 -20.00 -30.06
CA PHE A 637 -10.90 -18.76 -29.33
C PHE A 637 -12.20 -18.23 -28.71
N SER A 638 -12.20 -18.10 -27.37
CA SER A 638 -13.34 -17.58 -26.61
C SER A 638 -13.73 -16.17 -27.10
N LYS A 639 -15.02 -15.94 -27.34
CA LYS A 639 -15.58 -14.65 -27.78
C LYS A 639 -15.47 -13.54 -26.72
N TYR A 640 -15.13 -13.91 -25.48
CA TYR A 640 -14.94 -13.00 -24.37
C TYR A 640 -13.70 -13.36 -23.54
N VAL A 641 -13.26 -12.39 -22.73
CA VAL A 641 -12.28 -12.61 -21.65
C VAL A 641 -12.74 -11.91 -20.37
N LEU A 642 -12.60 -12.61 -19.24
CA LEU A 642 -12.86 -12.08 -17.90
C LEU A 642 -11.56 -12.14 -17.08
N LEU A 643 -11.19 -11.01 -16.47
CA LEU A 643 -10.08 -10.88 -15.54
C LEU A 643 -10.55 -10.25 -14.24
N ARG A 644 -10.01 -10.68 -13.10
CA ARG A 644 -10.21 -10.06 -11.80
C ARG A 644 -8.91 -9.88 -11.05
N LEU A 645 -8.55 -8.63 -10.74
CA LEU A 645 -7.47 -8.33 -9.81
C LEU A 645 -8.06 -8.00 -8.44
N ILE A 646 -8.15 -9.01 -7.57
CA ILE A 646 -8.78 -8.93 -6.23
C ILE A 646 -10.24 -8.48 -6.30
N ASP A 647 -10.49 -7.17 -6.33
CA ASP A 647 -11.78 -6.50 -6.32
C ASP A 647 -12.14 -5.83 -7.65
N ASP A 648 -11.19 -5.69 -8.57
CA ASP A 648 -11.37 -5.03 -9.86
C ASP A 648 -11.58 -6.04 -10.99
N PHE A 649 -12.80 -6.11 -11.51
CA PHE A 649 -13.18 -6.93 -12.68
C PHE A 649 -13.00 -6.17 -13.99
N LEU A 650 -12.54 -6.88 -15.02
CA LEU A 650 -12.49 -6.46 -16.41
C LEU A 650 -13.11 -7.56 -17.28
N PHE A 651 -14.21 -7.24 -17.93
CA PHE A 651 -14.88 -8.10 -18.91
C PHE A 651 -14.81 -7.47 -20.28
N ILE A 652 -14.45 -8.26 -21.29
CA ILE A 652 -14.36 -7.82 -22.69
C ILE A 652 -15.04 -8.85 -23.57
N SER A 653 -15.94 -8.41 -24.43
CA SER A 653 -16.68 -9.27 -25.36
C SER A 653 -16.82 -8.60 -26.73
N THR A 654 -16.97 -9.39 -27.78
CA THR A 654 -17.37 -8.92 -29.12
C THR A 654 -18.89 -8.77 -29.27
N SER A 655 -19.69 -9.19 -28.28
CA SER A 655 -21.16 -9.11 -28.27
C SER A 655 -21.68 -8.03 -27.32
N LYS A 656 -22.42 -7.05 -27.86
CA LYS A 656 -23.11 -6.01 -27.05
C LYS A 656 -24.10 -6.64 -26.09
N LYS A 657 -24.91 -7.62 -26.56
CA LYS A 657 -25.93 -8.33 -25.77
C LYS A 657 -25.28 -9.00 -24.54
N GLN A 658 -24.15 -9.68 -24.74
CA GLN A 658 -23.42 -10.35 -23.67
C GLN A 658 -22.85 -9.33 -22.65
N ALA A 659 -22.20 -8.26 -23.10
CA ALA A 659 -21.65 -7.23 -22.22
C ALA A 659 -22.73 -6.47 -21.43
N THR A 660 -23.84 -6.13 -22.07
CA THR A 660 -25.03 -5.53 -21.43
C THR A 660 -25.59 -6.45 -20.34
N SER A 661 -25.76 -7.74 -20.65
CA SER A 661 -26.27 -8.73 -19.70
C SER A 661 -25.32 -8.90 -18.50
N PHE A 662 -24.02 -9.00 -18.75
CA PHE A 662 -23.00 -9.07 -17.71
C PHE A 662 -23.06 -7.83 -16.80
N LEU A 663 -23.10 -6.63 -17.37
CA LEU A 663 -23.22 -5.38 -16.62
C LEU A 663 -24.48 -5.36 -15.74
N ALA A 664 -25.63 -5.73 -16.29
CA ALA A 664 -26.89 -5.81 -15.55
C ALA A 664 -26.80 -6.81 -14.39
N ARG A 665 -26.16 -7.97 -14.62
CA ARG A 665 -25.93 -8.97 -13.57
C ARG A 665 -25.03 -8.45 -12.47
N MET A 666 -23.95 -7.75 -12.81
CA MET A 666 -23.00 -7.18 -11.85
C MET A 666 -23.64 -6.06 -11.01
N ARG A 667 -24.50 -5.21 -11.61
CA ARG A 667 -25.27 -4.18 -10.88
C ARG A 667 -26.27 -4.76 -9.88
N ARG A 668 -26.95 -5.86 -10.23
CA ARG A 668 -27.87 -6.55 -9.30
C ARG A 668 -27.13 -7.12 -8.07
N GLY A 669 -25.84 -7.42 -8.19
CA GLY A 669 -25.02 -7.99 -7.14
C GLY A 669 -25.35 -9.46 -6.82
N PHE A 670 -24.60 -10.04 -5.90
CA PHE A 670 -24.65 -11.46 -5.56
C PHE A 670 -24.90 -11.62 -4.06
N ARG A 671 -26.19 -11.69 -3.69
CA ARG A 671 -26.63 -11.72 -2.29
C ARG A 671 -26.00 -12.87 -1.49
N GLU A 672 -25.94 -14.07 -2.09
CA GLU A 672 -25.34 -15.26 -1.45
C GLU A 672 -23.85 -15.12 -1.14
N TYR A 673 -23.17 -14.19 -1.82
CA TYR A 673 -21.74 -13.92 -1.64
C TYR A 673 -21.49 -12.58 -0.95
N ASN A 674 -22.55 -11.90 -0.51
CA ASN A 674 -22.51 -10.52 -0.01
C ASN A 674 -21.64 -9.61 -0.91
N CYS A 675 -21.71 -9.82 -2.22
CA CYS A 675 -20.83 -9.20 -3.20
C CYS A 675 -21.64 -8.18 -4.02
N TYR A 676 -21.28 -6.91 -3.87
CA TYR A 676 -21.94 -5.79 -4.53
C TYR A 676 -20.89 -4.89 -5.14
N MET A 677 -21.21 -4.32 -6.30
CA MET A 677 -20.30 -3.42 -7.00
C MET A 677 -20.44 -1.99 -6.49
N ASN A 678 -19.38 -1.22 -6.66
CA ASN A 678 -19.36 0.20 -6.37
C ASN A 678 -19.93 0.98 -7.55
N GLU A 679 -21.18 1.44 -7.40
CA GLU A 679 -21.91 2.20 -8.42
C GLU A 679 -21.11 3.39 -8.99
N GLY A 680 -20.35 4.09 -8.15
CA GLY A 680 -19.54 5.24 -8.55
C GLY A 680 -18.24 4.88 -9.30
N LYS A 681 -17.96 3.60 -9.54
CA LYS A 681 -16.73 3.11 -10.16
C LYS A 681 -16.97 2.10 -11.28
N PHE A 682 -18.17 2.02 -11.82
CA PHE A 682 -18.37 1.34 -13.10
C PHE A 682 -17.70 2.09 -14.24
N GLY A 683 -17.26 1.35 -15.26
CA GLY A 683 -16.85 1.89 -16.55
C GLY A 683 -17.31 0.99 -17.69
N MET A 684 -17.74 1.60 -18.79
CA MET A 684 -18.15 0.91 -20.02
C MET A 684 -17.87 1.79 -21.24
N ASN A 685 -17.81 1.19 -22.43
CA ASN A 685 -17.56 1.89 -23.70
C ASN A 685 -18.77 1.87 -24.67
N PHE A 686 -19.98 1.61 -24.17
CA PHE A 686 -21.19 1.53 -24.97
C PHE A 686 -22.41 2.08 -24.22
N ASP A 687 -23.40 2.55 -24.97
CA ASP A 687 -24.63 3.13 -24.41
C ASP A 687 -25.65 2.06 -24.02
N MET A 688 -26.39 2.37 -22.95
CA MET A 688 -27.56 1.63 -22.50
C MET A 688 -28.81 2.38 -22.94
N GLU A 689 -29.70 1.74 -23.70
CA GLU A 689 -30.91 2.33 -24.29
C GLU A 689 -31.98 2.79 -23.26
N SER A 690 -31.67 2.87 -21.96
CA SER A 690 -32.67 3.16 -20.91
C SER A 690 -32.21 3.94 -19.68
N GLN A 691 -31.00 4.54 -19.62
CA GLN A 691 -30.63 5.39 -18.47
C GLN A 691 -29.75 6.61 -18.83
N SER A 692 -30.35 7.79 -18.75
CA SER A 692 -29.70 9.11 -18.71
C SER A 692 -29.10 9.37 -17.32
N GLY A 693 -27.96 8.75 -17.03
CA GLY A 693 -27.21 9.02 -15.80
C GLY A 693 -25.73 8.83 -16.05
N SER A 694 -24.93 9.89 -15.84
CA SER A 694 -23.48 9.94 -16.04
C SER A 694 -22.76 8.79 -15.33
N LEU A 695 -22.60 7.68 -16.07
CA LEU A 695 -21.88 6.49 -15.66
C LEU A 695 -20.50 6.56 -16.31
N SER A 696 -19.51 7.08 -15.60
CA SER A 696 -18.19 6.42 -15.50
C SER A 696 -17.12 7.39 -15.01
N ASN A 697 -16.63 7.18 -13.79
CA ASN A 697 -15.38 7.78 -13.31
C ASN A 697 -14.12 7.06 -13.85
N ARG A 698 -14.30 5.98 -14.64
CA ARG A 698 -13.20 5.14 -15.15
C ARG A 698 -12.89 5.36 -16.63
N VAL A 699 -13.74 6.11 -17.33
CA VAL A 699 -13.55 6.49 -18.73
C VAL A 699 -12.62 7.70 -18.79
N TYR A 700 -11.60 7.60 -19.63
CA TYR A 700 -10.71 8.69 -19.96
C TYR A 700 -10.79 8.94 -21.46
N ILE A 701 -11.13 10.17 -21.84
CA ILE A 701 -11.08 10.64 -23.22
C ILE A 701 -9.86 11.54 -23.34
N SER A 702 -8.93 11.18 -24.21
CA SER A 702 -7.78 12.04 -24.51
C SER A 702 -8.18 13.20 -25.42
N GLU A 703 -7.34 14.23 -25.48
CA GLU A 703 -7.63 15.45 -26.26
C GLU A 703 -7.71 15.20 -27.77
N ASP A 704 -7.15 14.08 -28.25
CA ASP A 704 -7.30 13.58 -29.62
C ASP A 704 -8.58 12.75 -29.84
N GLY A 705 -9.51 12.74 -28.87
CA GLY A 705 -10.79 12.06 -28.95
C GLY A 705 -10.75 10.55 -28.71
N LYS A 706 -9.59 9.94 -28.42
CA LYS A 706 -9.50 8.50 -28.17
C LYS A 706 -10.09 8.12 -26.81
N LEU A 707 -10.89 7.07 -26.81
CA LEU A 707 -11.60 6.56 -25.62
C LEU A 707 -10.81 5.44 -24.94
N PHE A 708 -10.57 5.59 -23.64
CA PHE A 708 -9.87 4.61 -22.81
C PHE A 708 -10.70 4.21 -21.59
N LEU A 709 -10.57 2.95 -21.20
CA LEU A 709 -11.05 2.46 -19.90
C LEU A 709 -9.86 2.14 -18.99
N SER A 710 -9.95 2.62 -17.75
CA SER A 710 -8.95 2.36 -16.71
C SER A 710 -9.27 1.08 -15.93
N TRP A 711 -8.29 0.17 -15.89
CA TRP A 711 -8.36 -1.03 -15.06
C TRP A 711 -6.99 -1.32 -14.43
N SER A 712 -6.94 -1.38 -13.10
CA SER A 712 -5.74 -1.82 -12.36
C SER A 712 -4.41 -1.14 -12.74
N GLY A 713 -4.45 0.14 -13.13
CA GLY A 713 -3.28 0.92 -13.53
C GLY A 713 -2.88 0.80 -15.01
N LEU A 714 -3.76 0.20 -15.83
CA LEU A 714 -3.70 0.14 -17.28
C LEU A 714 -4.81 1.02 -17.89
N LEU A 715 -4.51 1.64 -19.04
CA LEU A 715 -5.49 2.25 -19.93
C LEU A 715 -5.63 1.35 -21.15
N ILE A 716 -6.85 0.87 -21.40
CA ILE A 716 -7.16 0.02 -22.54
C ILE A 716 -7.90 0.88 -23.56
N ASN A 717 -7.33 1.01 -24.77
CA ASN A 717 -8.00 1.73 -25.85
C ASN A 717 -9.25 0.94 -26.27
N CYS A 718 -10.40 1.58 -26.21
CA CYS A 718 -11.70 0.93 -26.44
C CYS A 718 -11.95 0.56 -27.91
N CYS A 719 -11.14 1.07 -28.84
CA CYS A 719 -11.23 0.80 -30.27
C CYS A 719 -10.11 -0.14 -30.75
N THR A 720 -8.87 0.08 -30.32
CA THR A 720 -7.69 -0.66 -30.83
C THR A 720 -7.21 -1.80 -29.91
N MET A 721 -7.74 -1.86 -28.68
CA MET A 721 -7.29 -2.78 -27.62
C MET A 721 -5.81 -2.63 -27.21
N GLU A 722 -5.15 -1.56 -27.65
CA GLU A 722 -3.79 -1.24 -27.27
C GLU A 722 -3.73 -0.78 -25.80
N ILE A 723 -2.63 -1.12 -25.14
CA ILE A 723 -2.48 -0.98 -23.69
C ILE A 723 -1.45 0.10 -23.37
N GLN A 724 -1.89 1.09 -22.61
CA GLN A 724 -1.05 2.15 -22.07
C GLN A 724 -0.99 2.11 -20.55
N ALA A 725 0.02 2.76 -19.99
CA ALA A 725 0.12 2.95 -18.55
C ALA A 725 -0.88 4.02 -18.08
N ASP A 726 -1.64 3.74 -17.02
CA ASP A 726 -2.54 4.74 -16.44
C ASP A 726 -1.78 5.76 -15.58
N TYR A 727 -1.63 6.97 -16.12
CA TYR A 727 -1.10 8.13 -15.41
C TYR A 727 -2.19 9.10 -14.94
N THR A 728 -3.48 8.86 -15.25
CA THR A 728 -4.59 9.71 -14.81
C THR A 728 -4.70 9.76 -13.28
N ARG A 729 -4.22 8.71 -12.60
CA ARG A 729 -4.08 8.63 -11.14
C ARG A 729 -3.17 9.69 -10.50
N TYR A 730 -2.41 10.46 -11.30
CA TYR A 730 -1.60 11.59 -10.84
C TYR A 730 -2.32 12.94 -11.01
N LEU A 731 -3.50 12.96 -11.62
CA LEU A 731 -4.32 14.17 -11.72
C LEU A 731 -4.79 14.59 -10.32
N GLY A 732 -4.79 15.90 -10.07
CA GLY A 732 -5.17 16.46 -8.77
C GLY A 732 -4.12 16.34 -7.65
N ILE A 733 -3.08 15.51 -7.81
CA ILE A 733 -1.99 15.37 -6.83
C ILE A 733 -0.69 16.04 -7.31
N SER A 734 0.12 16.53 -6.38
CA SER A 734 1.46 17.02 -6.72
C SER A 734 2.44 15.86 -6.85
N ILE A 735 3.26 15.83 -7.90
CA ILE A 735 4.29 14.80 -8.10
C ILE A 735 5.28 14.78 -6.94
N SER A 736 5.57 15.93 -6.30
CA SER A 736 6.43 15.97 -5.12
C SER A 736 5.88 15.15 -3.96
N SER A 737 4.56 15.05 -3.80
CA SER A 737 3.92 14.24 -2.75
C SER A 737 4.16 12.74 -2.91
N THR A 738 4.59 12.29 -4.10
CA THR A 738 4.78 10.87 -4.44
C THR A 738 6.17 10.34 -4.14
N LEU A 739 7.07 11.20 -3.64
CA LEU A 739 8.50 10.93 -3.52
C LEU A 739 8.96 10.99 -2.06
N THR A 740 10.06 10.29 -1.78
CA THR A 740 10.80 10.40 -0.52
C THR A 740 12.25 10.70 -0.86
N VAL A 741 12.79 11.79 -0.31
CA VAL A 741 14.17 12.24 -0.53
C VAL A 741 14.97 12.06 0.76
N PRO A 742 15.90 11.08 0.82
CA PRO A 742 16.72 10.89 2.02
C PRO A 742 17.70 12.05 2.19
N ALA A 743 17.72 12.64 3.39
CA ALA A 743 18.73 13.62 3.79
C ALA A 743 20.04 12.89 4.19
N GLN A 744 20.85 12.50 3.20
CA GLN A 744 22.15 11.85 3.43
C GLN A 744 23.24 12.48 2.56
N SER A 745 24.50 12.34 2.97
CA SER A 745 25.69 12.90 2.30
C SER A 745 25.92 12.40 0.86
N LYS A 746 25.18 11.39 0.38
CA LYS A 746 25.30 10.80 -0.96
C LYS A 746 24.03 11.00 -1.82
N SER A 747 23.48 12.21 -1.82
CA SER A 747 22.22 12.55 -2.52
C SER A 747 22.20 12.14 -4.00
N CYS A 748 23.28 12.39 -4.74
CA CYS A 748 23.34 12.07 -6.17
C CYS A 748 23.44 10.56 -6.45
N TYR A 749 24.08 9.79 -5.57
CA TYR A 749 24.07 8.32 -5.67
C TYR A 749 22.66 7.75 -5.49
N HIS A 750 21.90 8.30 -4.54
CA HIS A 750 20.51 7.91 -4.32
C HIS A 750 19.62 8.34 -5.48
N LEU A 751 19.80 9.54 -6.03
CA LEU A 751 19.10 10.01 -7.22
C LEU A 751 19.29 9.03 -8.39
N LYS A 752 20.52 8.61 -8.66
CA LYS A 752 20.84 7.61 -9.69
C LYS A 752 20.04 6.32 -9.54
N LYS A 753 19.91 5.81 -8.31
CA LYS A 753 19.09 4.62 -8.04
C LYS A 753 17.60 4.92 -8.20
N LYS A 754 17.14 6.06 -7.71
CA LYS A 754 15.74 6.48 -7.75
C LYS A 754 15.20 6.64 -9.16
N LEU A 755 15.96 7.22 -10.10
CA LEU A 755 15.53 7.32 -11.49
C LEU A 755 15.27 5.93 -12.10
N CYS A 756 16.15 4.96 -11.85
CA CYS A 756 15.91 3.57 -12.28
C CYS A 756 14.67 2.97 -11.60
N ASP A 757 14.51 3.18 -10.30
CA ASP A 757 13.35 2.69 -9.54
C ASP A 757 12.03 3.30 -10.03
N TYR A 758 12.03 4.55 -10.51
CA TYR A 758 10.84 5.20 -11.07
C TYR A 758 10.40 4.59 -12.41
N MET A 759 11.35 4.16 -13.24
CA MET A 759 11.07 3.53 -14.54
C MET A 759 10.65 2.06 -14.42
N ARG A 760 11.22 1.34 -13.44
CA ARG A 760 11.08 -0.12 -13.29
C ARG A 760 9.64 -0.66 -13.34
N PRO A 761 8.61 -0.02 -12.74
CA PRO A 761 7.24 -0.53 -12.80
C PRO A 761 6.66 -0.55 -14.22
N LYS A 762 7.13 0.32 -15.11
CA LYS A 762 6.60 0.46 -16.47
C LYS A 762 7.38 -0.35 -17.51
N CYS A 763 8.55 -0.89 -17.16
CA CYS A 763 9.32 -1.83 -18.00
C CYS A 763 8.66 -3.23 -18.07
N HIS A 764 7.39 -3.37 -18.47
CA HIS A 764 6.68 -4.66 -18.52
C HIS A 764 6.31 -5.03 -19.98
N PRO A 765 6.37 -6.31 -20.39
CA PRO A 765 6.06 -6.73 -21.75
C PRO A 765 4.71 -6.23 -22.30
N ILE A 766 3.69 -6.18 -21.45
CA ILE A 766 2.35 -5.65 -21.79
C ILE A 766 2.34 -4.27 -22.47
N PHE A 767 3.37 -3.44 -22.27
CA PHE A 767 3.48 -2.10 -22.85
C PHE A 767 4.34 -2.04 -24.12
N TYR A 768 5.19 -3.05 -24.37
CA TYR A 768 6.23 -3.00 -25.41
C TYR A 768 6.16 -4.16 -26.41
N ASP A 769 5.29 -5.12 -26.18
CA ASP A 769 5.04 -6.20 -27.11
C ASP A 769 4.27 -5.72 -28.34
N SER A 770 4.91 -5.91 -29.50
CA SER A 770 4.42 -5.49 -30.81
C SER A 770 3.29 -6.38 -31.34
N ASN A 771 3.02 -7.52 -30.69
CA ASN A 771 1.87 -8.37 -31.02
C ASN A 771 0.54 -7.72 -30.60
N ILE A 772 0.55 -6.93 -29.51
CA ILE A 772 -0.64 -6.30 -28.93
C ILE A 772 -0.63 -4.77 -29.01
N ASN A 773 0.54 -4.13 -29.18
CA ASN A 773 0.65 -2.67 -29.33
C ASN A 773 1.30 -2.29 -30.66
N SER A 774 0.80 -1.23 -31.30
CA SER A 774 1.42 -0.68 -32.51
C SER A 774 2.82 -0.10 -32.21
N PRO A 775 3.69 0.00 -33.23
CA PRO A 775 4.99 0.66 -33.08
C PRO A 775 4.92 2.08 -32.50
N ALA A 776 3.83 2.81 -32.78
CA ALA A 776 3.58 4.14 -32.28
C ALA A 776 3.28 4.13 -30.76
N VAL A 777 2.40 3.24 -30.31
CA VAL A 777 2.04 3.11 -28.88
C VAL A 777 3.20 2.56 -28.04
N VAL A 778 4.00 1.63 -28.58
CA VAL A 778 5.22 1.12 -27.91
C VAL A 778 6.19 2.27 -27.57
N ARG A 779 6.39 3.22 -28.51
CA ARG A 779 7.23 4.42 -28.29
C ARG A 779 6.56 5.42 -27.37
N LEU A 780 5.24 5.63 -27.49
CA LEU A 780 4.47 6.49 -26.58
C LEU A 780 4.57 6.02 -25.12
N ASN A 781 4.43 4.71 -24.88
CA ASN A 781 4.59 4.12 -23.54
C ASN A 781 6.00 4.36 -22.97
N ALA A 782 7.04 4.33 -23.81
CA ALA A 782 8.39 4.67 -23.38
C ALA A 782 8.52 6.16 -23.04
N TYR A 783 8.04 7.04 -23.92
CA TYR A 783 8.07 8.49 -23.77
C TYR A 783 7.32 8.96 -22.51
N GLN A 784 6.08 8.53 -22.31
CA GLN A 784 5.27 8.89 -21.14
C GLN A 784 5.92 8.44 -19.82
N SER A 785 6.58 7.28 -19.82
CA SER A 785 7.35 6.82 -18.66
C SER A 785 8.51 7.76 -18.33
N PHE A 786 9.21 8.25 -19.36
CA PHE A 786 10.25 9.26 -19.19
C PHE A 786 9.71 10.64 -18.79
N LEU A 787 8.53 11.05 -19.26
CA LEU A 787 7.89 12.30 -18.81
C LEU A 787 7.67 12.29 -17.29
N LEU A 788 7.07 11.22 -16.75
CA LEU A 788 6.89 11.10 -15.30
C LEU A 788 8.24 11.09 -14.58
N CYS A 789 9.23 10.38 -15.12
CA CYS A 789 10.56 10.30 -14.54
C CYS A 789 11.25 11.67 -14.50
N ALA A 790 11.13 12.48 -15.55
CA ALA A 790 11.67 13.84 -15.61
C ALA A 790 10.99 14.78 -14.61
N MET A 791 9.66 14.67 -14.43
CA MET A 791 8.93 15.44 -13.40
C MET A 791 9.40 15.04 -12.00
N LYS A 792 9.57 13.74 -11.75
CA LYS A 792 10.09 13.23 -10.48
C LYS A 792 11.55 13.62 -10.25
N PHE A 793 12.37 13.66 -11.30
CA PHE A 793 13.74 14.18 -11.26
C PHE A 793 13.74 15.64 -10.80
N HIS A 794 12.90 16.49 -11.40
CA HIS A 794 12.79 17.90 -11.01
C HIS A 794 12.40 18.05 -9.54
N CYS A 795 11.33 17.37 -9.11
CA CYS A 795 10.87 17.39 -7.72
C CYS A 795 11.94 16.88 -6.74
N TYR A 796 12.66 15.82 -7.10
CA TYR A 796 13.74 15.28 -6.29
C TYR A 796 14.89 16.27 -6.20
N PHE A 797 15.31 16.84 -7.33
CA PHE A 797 16.37 17.85 -7.42
C PHE A 797 16.07 19.07 -6.54
N CYS A 798 14.85 19.59 -6.59
CA CYS A 798 14.42 20.72 -5.76
C CYS A 798 14.38 20.42 -4.25
N ALA A 799 14.25 19.14 -3.87
CA ALA A 799 14.19 18.71 -2.48
C ALA A 799 15.55 18.23 -1.94
N MET A 800 16.58 18.08 -2.78
CA MET A 800 17.92 17.78 -2.31
C MET A 800 18.50 18.99 -1.56
N PRO A 801 19.28 18.78 -0.48
CA PRO A 801 20.03 19.87 0.14
C PRO A 801 20.98 20.51 -0.88
N ASP A 802 21.17 21.84 -0.83
CA ASP A 802 22.14 22.54 -1.67
C ASP A 802 23.54 21.95 -1.41
N THR A 803 24.00 21.10 -2.33
CA THR A 803 25.39 20.66 -2.39
C THR A 803 26.13 21.71 -3.20
N SER A 804 26.41 22.86 -2.60
CA SER A 804 27.35 23.84 -3.13
C SER A 804 28.69 23.12 -3.39
N GLY A 805 28.95 22.75 -4.65
CA GLY A 805 30.29 22.36 -5.13
C GLY A 805 30.54 20.92 -5.63
N ILE A 806 29.64 19.94 -5.52
CA ILE A 806 30.04 18.51 -5.69
C ILE A 806 29.55 17.83 -7.00
N SER A 807 28.60 18.38 -7.75
CA SER A 807 28.10 17.71 -8.97
C SER A 807 28.02 18.65 -10.16
N SER A 808 28.88 18.42 -11.16
CA SER A 808 28.82 19.08 -12.45
C SER A 808 27.49 18.78 -13.15
N THR A 809 26.98 19.71 -13.94
CA THR A 809 25.79 19.52 -14.79
C THR A 809 25.92 18.25 -15.66
N GLN A 810 27.14 17.94 -16.08
CA GLN A 810 27.50 16.72 -16.81
C GLN A 810 27.14 15.44 -16.05
N TYR A 811 27.37 15.40 -14.74
CA TYR A 811 27.04 14.23 -13.93
C TYR A 811 25.53 13.95 -13.89
N TYR A 812 24.69 15.00 -13.90
CA TYR A 812 23.24 14.82 -14.01
C TYR A 812 22.83 14.25 -15.37
N LEU A 813 23.44 14.71 -16.46
CA LEU A 813 23.22 14.14 -17.80
C LEU A 813 23.58 12.65 -17.81
N GLU A 814 24.73 12.26 -17.26
CA GLU A 814 25.15 10.86 -17.19
C GLU A 814 24.18 9.97 -16.40
N ILE A 815 23.69 10.48 -15.26
CA ILE A 815 22.70 9.79 -14.43
C ILE A 815 21.39 9.60 -15.21
N ILE A 816 20.92 10.63 -15.91
CA ILE A 816 19.71 10.60 -16.74
C ILE A 816 19.88 9.57 -17.86
N GLN A 817 20.95 9.64 -18.66
CA GLN A 817 21.21 8.68 -19.75
C GLN A 817 21.39 7.25 -19.25
N ARG A 818 21.95 7.06 -18.06
CA ARG A 818 22.02 5.73 -17.43
C ARG A 818 20.62 5.17 -17.15
N SER A 819 19.66 6.00 -16.75
CA SER A 819 18.28 5.56 -16.54
C SER A 819 17.62 5.10 -17.85
N PHE A 820 17.96 5.72 -18.99
CA PHE A 820 17.46 5.33 -20.32
C PHE A 820 18.01 3.95 -20.71
N ARG A 821 19.33 3.77 -20.60
CA ARG A 821 20.00 2.47 -20.83
C ARG A 821 19.47 1.38 -19.90
N TYR A 822 19.18 1.72 -18.64
CA TYR A 822 18.57 0.80 -17.68
C TYR A 822 17.18 0.34 -18.13
N MET A 823 16.33 1.26 -18.56
CA MET A 823 14.99 0.95 -19.06
C MET A 823 15.05 -0.04 -20.23
N TYR A 824 15.84 0.28 -21.27
CA TYR A 824 15.97 -0.59 -22.45
C TYR A 824 16.44 -2.00 -22.08
N LYS A 825 17.51 -2.11 -21.27
CA LYS A 825 18.03 -3.40 -20.79
C LYS A 825 16.99 -4.19 -20.00
N LEU A 826 16.22 -3.52 -19.14
CA LEU A 826 15.20 -4.17 -18.32
C LEU A 826 14.00 -4.64 -19.15
N ILE A 827 13.56 -3.83 -20.13
CA ILE A 827 12.51 -4.23 -21.08
C ILE A 827 12.96 -5.47 -21.85
N LYS A 828 14.13 -5.43 -22.49
CA LYS A 828 14.66 -6.58 -23.25
C LYS A 828 14.75 -7.84 -22.38
N LYS A 829 15.26 -7.71 -21.16
CA LYS A 829 15.34 -8.84 -20.20
C LYS A 829 13.96 -9.41 -19.88
N ARG A 830 12.96 -8.57 -19.59
CA ARG A 830 11.62 -9.01 -19.20
C ARG A 830 10.81 -9.58 -20.37
N MET A 831 10.99 -9.02 -21.57
CA MET A 831 10.44 -9.57 -22.82
C MET A 831 10.98 -10.99 -23.03
N TYR A 832 12.30 -11.18 -22.95
CA TYR A 832 12.92 -12.49 -23.14
C TYR A 832 12.50 -13.53 -22.09
N SER A 833 12.33 -13.13 -20.82
CA SER A 833 11.91 -14.05 -19.76
C SER A 833 10.43 -14.42 -19.77
N MET A 834 9.62 -13.73 -20.57
CA MET A 834 8.17 -13.93 -20.62
C MET A 834 7.84 -15.07 -21.58
N LYS A 835 7.14 -16.09 -21.08
CA LYS A 835 6.65 -17.23 -21.88
C LYS A 835 5.12 -17.17 -21.95
N VAL A 836 4.55 -17.14 -23.16
CA VAL A 836 3.10 -17.17 -23.41
C VAL A 836 2.75 -18.44 -24.15
N GLY A 837 2.29 -19.46 -23.42
CA GLY A 837 2.00 -20.78 -24.01
C GLY A 837 3.22 -21.48 -24.62
N SER A 838 2.98 -22.49 -25.44
CA SER A 838 4.03 -23.33 -26.03
C SER A 838 4.79 -22.68 -27.19
N ASN A 839 4.22 -21.71 -27.92
CA ASN A 839 4.82 -21.21 -29.17
C ASN A 839 4.80 -19.67 -29.40
N ILE A 840 4.30 -18.84 -28.48
CA ILE A 840 4.18 -17.40 -28.71
C ILE A 840 5.13 -16.61 -27.81
N HIS A 841 6.01 -15.83 -28.44
CA HIS A 841 6.99 -14.98 -27.76
C HIS A 841 6.68 -13.50 -28.00
N PRO A 842 6.82 -12.64 -26.98
CA PRO A 842 6.66 -11.20 -27.14
C PRO A 842 7.70 -10.63 -28.11
N ILE A 843 7.28 -9.73 -28.98
CA ILE A 843 8.14 -9.12 -30.00
C ILE A 843 8.46 -7.68 -29.62
N LEU A 844 9.75 -7.36 -29.46
CA LEU A 844 10.22 -6.00 -29.19
C LEU A 844 10.80 -5.37 -30.47
N ARG A 845 10.07 -4.43 -31.08
CA ARG A 845 10.54 -3.65 -32.25
C ARG A 845 11.14 -2.29 -31.90
N LEU A 846 11.24 -1.95 -30.61
CA LEU A 846 11.78 -0.69 -30.11
C LEU A 846 13.32 -0.77 -30.07
N LYS A 847 14.01 0.12 -30.80
CA LYS A 847 15.48 0.17 -30.83
C LYS A 847 16.06 0.92 -29.63
N ARG A 848 17.34 0.69 -29.34
CA ARG A 848 18.02 1.34 -28.20
C ARG A 848 18.12 2.85 -28.38
N GLU A 849 18.48 3.26 -29.59
CA GLU A 849 18.71 4.65 -29.98
C GLU A 849 17.41 5.45 -29.84
N GLU A 850 16.27 4.84 -30.21
CA GLU A 850 14.94 5.43 -30.03
C GLU A 850 14.60 5.62 -28.55
N VAL A 851 14.92 4.66 -27.67
CA VAL A 851 14.68 4.82 -26.23
C VAL A 851 15.50 5.96 -25.64
N GLU A 852 16.78 6.07 -26.04
CA GLU A 852 17.63 7.15 -25.57
C GLU A 852 17.13 8.52 -26.09
N TRP A 853 16.74 8.60 -27.36
CA TRP A 853 16.17 9.82 -27.95
C TRP A 853 14.83 10.22 -27.31
N LEU A 854 13.89 9.29 -27.15
CA LEU A 854 12.60 9.53 -26.48
C LEU A 854 12.81 10.01 -25.03
N GLY A 855 13.80 9.45 -24.35
CA GLY A 855 14.21 9.88 -23.01
C GLY A 855 14.71 11.33 -22.99
N LEU A 856 15.59 11.71 -23.92
CA LEU A 856 16.09 13.08 -24.06
C LEU A 856 14.94 14.05 -24.38
N SER A 857 14.10 13.73 -25.36
CA SER A 857 12.93 14.52 -25.75
C SER A 857 11.98 14.78 -24.57
N ALA A 858 11.69 13.74 -23.77
CA ALA A 858 10.85 13.87 -22.58
C ALA A 858 11.46 14.80 -21.51
N TYR A 859 12.76 14.64 -21.23
CA TYR A 859 13.46 15.50 -20.26
C TYR A 859 13.53 16.95 -20.74
N ILE A 860 13.84 17.19 -22.01
CA ILE A 860 13.85 18.53 -22.61
C ILE A 860 12.46 19.16 -22.47
N ARG A 861 11.40 18.43 -22.85
CA ARG A 861 10.01 18.92 -22.81
C ARG A 861 9.56 19.30 -21.40
N VAL A 862 9.91 18.50 -20.40
CA VAL A 862 9.54 18.73 -18.99
C VAL A 862 10.36 19.85 -18.35
N LEU A 863 11.69 19.83 -18.54
CA LEU A 863 12.60 20.79 -17.92
C LEU A 863 12.54 22.17 -18.58
N ARG A 864 12.08 22.29 -19.83
CA ARG A 864 11.80 23.58 -20.50
C ARG A 864 10.84 24.44 -19.68
N ARG A 865 9.81 23.85 -19.04
CA ARG A 865 8.89 24.56 -18.12
C ARG A 865 9.57 25.08 -16.84
N LYS A 866 10.82 24.66 -16.59
CA LYS A 866 11.62 24.96 -15.39
C LYS A 866 13.00 25.52 -15.77
N GLN A 867 13.09 26.20 -16.92
CA GLN A 867 14.35 26.62 -17.54
C GLN A 867 15.25 27.46 -16.63
N SER A 868 14.69 28.32 -15.77
CA SER A 868 15.45 29.17 -14.86
C SER A 868 16.37 28.39 -13.92
N ARG A 869 16.02 27.13 -13.60
CA ARG A 869 16.83 26.24 -12.74
C ARG A 869 17.69 25.26 -13.54
N HIS A 870 17.32 24.95 -14.78
CA HIS A 870 17.89 23.85 -15.56
C HIS A 870 18.56 24.29 -16.87
N ALA A 871 18.81 25.58 -17.08
CA ALA A 871 19.35 26.12 -18.34
C ALA A 871 20.60 25.38 -18.84
N LYS A 872 21.61 25.20 -17.98
CA LYS A 872 22.85 24.47 -18.34
C LYS A 872 22.58 23.01 -18.71
N LEU A 873 21.71 22.32 -17.96
CA LEU A 873 21.37 20.91 -18.23
C LEU A 873 20.56 20.78 -19.52
N LEU A 874 19.66 21.72 -19.80
CA LEU A 874 18.89 21.77 -21.04
C LEU A 874 19.78 21.91 -22.27
N LEU A 875 20.81 22.75 -22.22
CA LEU A 875 21.79 22.87 -23.31
C LEU A 875 22.49 21.54 -23.59
N LEU A 876 22.96 20.85 -22.55
CA LEU A 876 23.60 19.53 -22.69
C LEU A 876 22.64 18.47 -23.22
N LEU A 877 21.38 18.46 -22.77
CA LEU A 877 20.37 17.52 -23.25
C LEU A 877 20.05 17.76 -24.73
N ARG A 878 19.94 19.02 -25.17
CA ARG A 878 19.69 19.39 -26.58
C ARG A 878 20.85 18.99 -27.48
N SER A 879 22.07 19.39 -27.12
CA SER A 879 23.29 19.00 -27.83
C SER A 879 23.40 17.48 -27.95
N LYS A 880 23.06 16.73 -26.89
CA LYS A 880 23.04 15.27 -26.98
C LYS A 880 21.92 14.72 -27.86
N SER A 881 20.74 15.34 -27.86
CA SER A 881 19.62 14.95 -28.70
C SER A 881 19.93 15.11 -30.19
N GLU A 882 20.71 16.13 -30.55
CA GLU A 882 21.15 16.40 -31.94
C GLU A 882 22.13 15.34 -32.47
N THR A 883 22.77 14.54 -31.59
CA THR A 883 23.68 13.45 -32.01
C THR A 883 22.96 12.22 -32.58
N TYR A 884 21.63 12.18 -32.57
CA TYR A 884 20.85 11.07 -33.13
C TYR A 884 20.41 11.41 -34.57
N GLY A 885 20.48 10.41 -35.46
CA GLY A 885 20.27 10.61 -36.90
C GLY A 885 18.87 11.09 -37.30
N ARG A 886 18.78 11.73 -38.48
CA ARG A 886 17.51 12.25 -39.04
C ARG A 886 16.42 11.18 -39.14
N GLU A 887 16.76 9.93 -39.40
CA GLU A 887 15.80 8.82 -39.46
C GLU A 887 14.96 8.65 -38.18
N ILE A 888 15.54 8.90 -36.99
CA ILE A 888 14.80 8.82 -35.71
C ILE A 888 13.91 10.05 -35.54
N HIS A 889 14.37 11.21 -35.96
CA HIS A 889 13.59 12.45 -35.97
C HIS A 889 12.40 12.38 -36.95
N ASP A 890 12.60 11.68 -38.07
CA ASP A 890 11.64 11.60 -39.15
C ASP A 890 10.71 10.38 -39.11
N SER A 891 10.94 9.45 -38.19
CA SER A 891 10.04 8.32 -37.99
C SER A 891 8.65 8.79 -37.57
N SER A 892 7.62 8.38 -38.33
CA SER A 892 6.22 8.68 -38.01
C SER A 892 5.83 8.20 -36.60
N HIS A 893 6.42 7.08 -36.14
CA HIS A 893 6.13 6.51 -34.83
C HIS A 893 6.75 7.30 -33.67
N THR A 894 7.95 7.87 -33.85
CA THR A 894 8.59 8.72 -32.82
C THR A 894 7.93 10.08 -32.76
N ARG A 895 7.56 10.67 -33.91
CA ARG A 895 6.76 11.91 -33.98
C ARG A 895 5.41 11.74 -33.28
N TYR A 896 4.69 10.64 -33.55
CA TYR A 896 3.46 10.31 -32.84
C TYR A 896 3.66 10.27 -31.33
N ALA A 897 4.73 9.62 -30.86
CA ALA A 897 4.99 9.48 -29.43
C ALA A 897 5.26 10.81 -28.71
N ILE A 898 5.93 11.77 -29.35
CA ILE A 898 6.29 13.06 -28.74
C ILE A 898 5.22 14.14 -28.88
N ASP A 899 4.19 13.91 -29.71
CA ASP A 899 3.06 14.81 -29.86
C ASP A 899 2.39 15.05 -28.50
N ASP A 900 2.20 16.33 -28.16
CA ASP A 900 1.68 16.75 -26.87
C ASP A 900 0.23 16.31 -26.66
N SER A 901 -0.56 16.11 -27.73
CA SER A 901 -1.96 15.65 -27.67
C SER A 901 -2.09 14.26 -27.03
N HIS A 902 -1.19 13.34 -27.40
CA HIS A 902 -1.12 11.96 -26.89
C HIS A 902 -0.61 11.86 -25.44
N SER A 903 -0.06 12.94 -24.89
CA SER A 903 0.45 13.02 -23.51
C SER A 903 -0.17 14.18 -22.72
N SER A 904 -1.30 14.71 -23.17
CA SER A 904 -1.96 15.91 -22.63
C SER A 904 -2.21 15.87 -21.11
N MET A 905 -2.53 14.69 -20.55
CA MET A 905 -2.71 14.51 -19.10
C MET A 905 -1.50 14.92 -18.25
N PHE A 906 -0.27 14.77 -18.79
CA PHE A 906 0.95 15.13 -18.08
C PHE A 906 1.05 16.63 -17.85
N TRP A 907 0.49 17.44 -18.75
CA TRP A 907 0.57 18.90 -18.67
C TRP A 907 -0.33 19.48 -17.58
N LYS A 908 -1.34 18.72 -17.16
CA LYS A 908 -2.26 19.00 -16.06
C LYS A 908 -1.68 18.63 -14.68
N MET A 909 -0.56 17.91 -14.62
CA MET A 909 0.09 17.50 -13.36
C MET A 909 0.90 18.64 -12.72
N LYS A 910 0.87 18.73 -11.38
CA LYS A 910 1.65 19.72 -10.60
C LYS A 910 3.00 19.13 -10.19
N TYR A 911 4.12 19.76 -10.58
CA TYR A 911 5.47 19.33 -10.24
C TYR A 911 6.45 20.50 -10.15
#